data_AF-A0A1P9WW18-F1
#
_entry.id   AF-A0A1P9WW18-F1
#
_cell.length_a   1.000
_cell.length_b   1.000
_cell.length_c   1.000
_cell.angle_alpha   90.00
_cell.angle_beta   90.00
_cell.angle_gamma   90.00
#
_symmetry.space_group_name_H-M   'P 1'
#
loop_
_entity.id
_entity.type
_entity.pdbx_description
1 polymer ?
#
loop_
_entity_poly.entity_id
_entity_poly.type
_entity_poly.pdbx_seq_one_letter_code
_entity_poly.pdbx_strand_id
1 'polypeptide(L)'
;MPNYWGPFAQLKEQTNAILEVANYNGLMAELNDALFIDRSDIAYYVDLAKEAGGPILELGCGSGRVTLPLLSGGYHVTGVDNSQDMLDILSKRMQHRSREEQSRLTMCREDARNFQLGNAFSLVIFPYCSLLLFTDPADRKSILKSVRRHLTSSGLFAFDAPVQESLNQERIFELDLPIESGKTVVTLGIKTYHEQKVMLENSLFQVAKSTNKRYTILEYKKLALFAEGELEQELQEAGFYVYKRIPTLSDNGKTLRYLYVCGKSDTDTYPLWHPYMPHNQLPNHVLTLVSGQGCRVTDQHGKTYIDASGGLWSVQCGLGNTYIIDAITKQLSTLSYGTLFAGRGNEPALALARKLVELAPYPLEWVYLTGSGSESVELSIKLARQFWHFAGLANKNRIVYLDQSYHGTFFGSMGVSGLYPAKETVGPGLPGLDCINAPNPDNCPPNQDYETYALTCAEQLETVARLKSDQIAAFIIEPVLGSAGVVIPPQAYFDRIAEICQRHNILLIVDEIATGFGRTGAWFCSTHFGIKPDIMLLSKGITSGYLPLGATLFSAEIGNRLLAHGAGIMHGSSHNGNPACCVAALATIDVLTNQQLIKRAREAGHYVRELLEQMKNEQPNVSGIRSLGLMAGVALCQNDHKPATKEQVAVIYELLKRKGVLAYPAVSSVVFFPALTITDDELQTVVQKLGEVLSSVQLVNNGTRMR
;
A
#
# COMPACT_ATOMS: atom_id res chain seq x y z
N MET A 1 17.94 22.62 38.02
CA MET A 1 18.28 21.91 36.78
C MET A 1 19.76 21.54 36.82
N PRO A 2 20.19 20.38 36.30
CA PRO A 2 21.61 20.02 36.24
C PRO A 2 22.33 20.84 35.16
N ASN A 3 23.44 21.49 35.52
CA ASN A 3 24.21 22.33 34.59
C ASN A 3 25.09 21.46 33.68
N TYR A 4 24.72 21.32 32.41
CA TYR A 4 25.48 20.58 31.38
C TYR A 4 26.64 21.38 30.76
N TRP A 5 27.34 22.19 31.56
CA TRP A 5 28.46 23.02 31.09
C TRP A 5 29.81 22.50 31.59
N GLY A 6 30.68 22.14 30.64
CA GLY A 6 32.09 21.85 30.89
C GLY A 6 32.94 23.13 31.09
N PRO A 7 34.23 23.15 30.67
CA PRO A 7 35.19 24.20 31.02
C PRO A 7 34.92 25.63 30.49
N PHE A 8 33.74 25.88 29.90
CA PHE A 8 33.30 27.19 29.41
C PHE A 8 32.26 27.88 30.32
N ALA A 9 31.84 27.26 31.44
CA ALA A 9 30.86 27.83 32.36
C ALA A 9 31.23 29.26 32.86
N GLN A 10 32.53 29.50 33.10
CA GLN A 10 33.06 30.79 33.57
C GLN A 10 32.84 31.95 32.57
N LEU A 11 32.75 31.68 31.26
CA LEU A 11 32.46 32.70 30.25
C LEU A 11 31.00 33.17 30.27
N LYS A 12 30.06 32.32 30.73
CA LYS A 12 28.63 32.67 30.81
C LYS A 12 28.34 33.63 31.96
N GLU A 13 28.99 33.43 33.11
CA GLU A 13 28.87 34.35 34.25
C GLU A 13 29.47 35.73 33.92
N GLN A 14 30.59 35.76 33.19
CA GLN A 14 31.23 37.00 32.74
C GLN A 14 30.45 37.74 31.65
N THR A 15 29.71 37.05 30.77
CA THR A 15 28.85 37.71 29.76
C THR A 15 27.57 38.28 30.37
N ASN A 16 26.92 37.56 31.29
CA ASN A 16 25.74 38.08 32.00
C ASN A 16 26.06 39.41 32.73
N ALA A 17 27.18 39.49 33.44
CA ALA A 17 27.61 40.69 34.17
C ALA A 17 27.91 41.91 33.26
N ILE A 18 28.04 41.71 31.94
CA ILE A 18 28.23 42.79 30.95
C ILE A 18 26.89 43.15 30.25
N LEU A 19 25.92 42.23 30.25
CA LEU A 19 24.66 42.32 29.51
C LEU A 19 23.44 42.71 30.36
N GLU A 20 23.54 42.84 31.69
CA GLU A 20 22.46 43.46 32.50
C GLU A 20 22.11 44.91 32.05
N VAL A 21 22.98 45.54 31.25
CA VAL A 21 22.78 46.90 30.69
C VAL A 21 22.02 46.88 29.33
N ALA A 22 21.73 45.71 28.74
CA ALA A 22 21.00 45.59 27.47
C ALA A 22 20.22 44.27 27.38
N ASN A 23 18.91 44.33 27.13
CA ASN A 23 18.04 43.14 27.07
C ASN A 23 18.60 42.06 26.12
N TYR A 24 19.11 40.98 26.69
CA TYR A 24 19.69 39.85 25.98
C TYR A 24 18.69 39.21 25.00
N ASN A 25 17.43 39.03 25.41
CA ASN A 25 16.41 38.44 24.55
C ASN A 25 16.09 39.34 23.35
N GLY A 26 16.07 40.67 23.57
CA GLY A 26 15.89 41.65 22.49
C GLY A 26 17.06 41.65 21.50
N LEU A 27 18.30 41.59 21.99
CA LEU A 27 19.48 41.51 21.14
C LEU A 27 19.56 40.17 20.39
N MET A 28 19.21 39.06 21.04
CA MET A 28 19.12 37.75 20.39
C MET A 28 18.00 37.70 19.32
N ALA A 29 16.91 38.45 19.48
CA ALA A 29 15.91 38.59 18.43
C ALA A 29 16.48 39.33 17.21
N GLU A 30 17.08 40.52 17.39
CA GLU A 30 17.75 41.28 16.31
C GLU A 30 18.79 40.42 15.56
N LEU A 31 19.57 39.60 16.29
CA LEU A 31 20.58 38.69 15.72
C LEU A 31 19.97 37.47 15.01
N ASN A 32 18.94 36.84 15.57
CA ASN A 32 18.23 35.73 14.92
C ASN A 32 17.56 36.19 13.63
N ASP A 33 16.99 37.39 13.60
CA ASP A 33 16.44 37.97 12.38
C ASP A 33 17.55 38.21 11.35
N ALA A 34 18.63 38.91 11.70
CA ALA A 34 19.74 39.20 10.78
C ALA A 34 20.40 37.93 10.21
N LEU A 35 20.42 36.82 10.95
CA LEU A 35 20.95 35.54 10.49
C LEU A 35 20.00 34.71 9.61
N PHE A 36 18.68 34.86 9.79
CA PHE A 36 17.70 33.91 9.26
C PHE A 36 16.60 34.53 8.37
N ILE A 37 16.56 35.86 8.21
CA ILE A 37 15.58 36.57 7.38
C ILE A 37 15.67 36.20 5.89
N ASP A 38 16.89 36.08 5.35
CA ASP A 38 17.15 35.74 3.93
C ASP A 38 17.32 34.23 3.68
N ARG A 39 16.92 33.37 4.62
CA ARG A 39 16.93 31.92 4.37
C ARG A 39 15.79 31.53 3.42
N SER A 40 16.14 30.75 2.40
CA SER A 40 15.20 30.19 1.42
C SER A 40 14.18 29.19 1.99
N ASP A 41 14.28 28.84 3.28
CA ASP A 41 13.38 27.88 3.92
C ASP A 41 11.95 28.42 4.12
N ILE A 42 11.79 29.74 4.21
CA ILE A 42 10.50 30.43 4.34
C ILE A 42 9.52 30.04 3.22
N ALA A 43 10.01 29.87 1.99
CA ALA A 43 9.19 29.55 0.82
C ALA A 43 8.42 28.23 1.01
N TYR A 44 9.07 27.18 1.53
CA TYR A 44 8.41 25.88 1.72
C TYR A 44 7.28 25.94 2.76
N TYR A 45 7.41 26.76 3.79
CA TYR A 45 6.32 26.96 4.78
C TYR A 45 5.13 27.70 4.17
N VAL A 46 5.38 28.69 3.30
CA VAL A 46 4.33 29.41 2.55
C VAL A 46 3.68 28.51 1.49
N ASP A 47 4.42 27.60 0.86
CA ASP A 47 3.86 26.62 -0.07
C ASP A 47 3.06 25.52 0.64
N LEU A 48 3.50 25.06 1.81
CA LEU A 48 2.70 24.17 2.68
C LEU A 48 1.40 24.83 3.17
N ALA A 49 1.40 26.15 3.39
CA ALA A 49 0.17 26.89 3.70
C ALA A 49 -0.81 26.94 2.52
N LYS A 50 -0.33 26.90 1.26
CA LYS A 50 -1.17 26.75 0.06
C LYS A 50 -1.75 25.34 -0.06
N GLU A 51 -0.98 24.32 0.31
CA GLU A 51 -1.38 22.91 0.27
C GLU A 51 -2.38 22.54 1.38
N ALA A 52 -2.14 22.98 2.62
CA ALA A 52 -2.97 22.66 3.78
C ALA A 52 -4.11 23.65 4.03
N GLY A 53 -4.00 24.88 3.56
CA GLY A 53 -4.90 25.98 3.91
C GLY A 53 -4.75 26.46 5.35
N GLY A 54 -5.74 27.23 5.82
CA GLY A 54 -5.83 27.73 7.20
C GLY A 54 -6.88 26.99 8.04
N PRO A 55 -6.93 27.25 9.37
CA PRO A 55 -6.01 28.12 10.11
C PRO A 55 -4.67 27.43 10.39
N ILE A 56 -3.63 28.24 10.62
CA ILE A 56 -2.25 27.78 10.87
C ILE A 56 -1.87 28.02 12.33
N LEU A 57 -1.11 27.11 12.92
CA LEU A 57 -0.43 27.27 14.21
C LEU A 57 1.09 27.26 13.99
N GLU A 58 1.79 28.25 14.50
CA GLU A 58 3.26 28.32 14.50
C GLU A 58 3.77 28.22 15.94
N LEU A 59 4.46 27.11 16.25
CA LEU A 59 5.14 26.90 17.51
C LEU A 59 6.54 27.52 17.44
N GLY A 60 6.94 28.28 18.47
CA GLY A 60 8.20 29.03 18.46
C GLY A 60 8.22 30.16 17.43
N CYS A 61 7.10 30.89 17.31
CA CYS A 61 6.94 31.96 16.31
C CYS A 61 7.93 33.13 16.47
N GLY A 62 8.54 33.30 17.65
CA GLY A 62 9.64 34.21 17.87
C GLY A 62 9.34 35.66 17.47
N SER A 63 10.26 36.24 16.70
CA SER A 63 10.18 37.59 16.12
C SER A 63 9.25 37.70 14.88
N GLY A 64 8.53 36.63 14.53
CA GLY A 64 7.60 36.55 13.40
C GLY A 64 8.21 36.13 12.06
N ARG A 65 9.37 35.44 12.06
CA ARG A 65 10.15 35.15 10.83
C ARG A 65 9.34 34.40 9.76
N VAL A 66 8.55 33.39 10.15
CA VAL A 66 7.65 32.67 9.24
C VAL A 66 6.22 33.23 9.34
N THR A 67 5.82 33.71 10.51
CA THR A 67 4.51 34.36 10.76
C THR A 67 4.21 35.49 9.78
N LEU A 68 5.13 36.44 9.61
CA LEU A 68 4.90 37.64 8.80
C LEU A 68 4.70 37.31 7.31
N PRO A 69 5.54 36.47 6.67
CA PRO A 69 5.27 35.91 5.34
C PRO A 69 3.91 35.22 5.20
N LEU A 70 3.47 34.44 6.19
CA LEU A 70 2.17 33.75 6.17
C LEU A 70 0.98 34.73 6.26
N LEU A 71 1.08 35.76 7.10
CA LEU A 71 0.05 36.81 7.22
C LEU A 71 -0.07 37.62 5.92
N SER A 72 1.06 37.97 5.30
CA SER A 72 1.09 38.61 3.97
C SER A 72 0.61 37.68 2.84
N GLY A 73 0.77 36.36 3.01
CA GLY A 73 0.17 35.33 2.15
C GLY A 73 -1.34 35.14 2.30
N GLY A 74 -1.98 35.86 3.25
CA GLY A 74 -3.43 35.87 3.45
C GLY A 74 -3.94 34.91 4.53
N TYR A 75 -3.06 34.16 5.18
CA TYR A 75 -3.44 33.13 6.16
C TYR A 75 -3.68 33.70 7.56
N HIS A 76 -4.63 33.09 8.30
CA HIS A 76 -4.73 33.30 9.75
C HIS A 76 -3.72 32.43 10.47
N VAL A 77 -2.93 33.03 11.36
CA VAL A 77 -1.85 32.35 12.12
C VAL A 77 -2.07 32.55 13.61
N THR A 78 -2.06 31.46 14.37
CA THR A 78 -1.85 31.49 15.82
C THR A 78 -0.37 31.27 16.09
N GLY A 79 0.33 32.29 16.56
CA GLY A 79 1.72 32.20 17.01
C GLY A 79 1.78 31.83 18.48
N VAL A 80 2.49 30.75 18.81
CA VAL A 80 2.80 30.31 20.18
C VAL A 80 4.28 30.51 20.43
N ASP A 81 4.62 31.17 21.55
CA ASP A 81 5.99 31.26 22.07
C ASP A 81 5.95 31.32 23.60
N ASN A 82 7.00 30.89 24.30
CA ASN A 82 7.07 31.02 25.77
C ASN A 82 7.75 32.34 26.22
N SER A 83 8.47 33.00 25.31
CA SER A 83 9.23 34.23 25.56
C SER A 83 8.37 35.47 25.33
N GLN A 84 8.21 36.28 26.39
CA GLN A 84 7.50 37.56 26.27
C GLN A 84 8.23 38.54 25.35
N ASP A 85 9.57 38.60 25.45
CA ASP A 85 10.38 39.52 24.65
C ASP A 85 10.23 39.29 23.14
N MET A 86 10.08 38.02 22.72
CA MET A 86 9.83 37.65 21.33
C MET A 86 8.45 38.13 20.86
N LEU A 87 7.41 37.84 21.63
CA LEU A 87 6.04 38.27 21.34
C LEU A 87 5.91 39.80 21.34
N ASP A 88 6.64 40.51 22.22
CA ASP A 88 6.68 41.97 22.25
C ASP A 88 7.37 42.57 21.01
N ILE A 89 8.33 41.85 20.41
CA ILE A 89 9.00 42.24 19.16
C ILE A 89 8.13 41.96 17.93
N LEU A 90 7.45 40.81 17.89
CA LEU A 90 6.43 40.52 16.89
C LEU A 90 5.29 41.55 16.96
N SER A 91 4.81 41.88 18.16
CA SER A 91 3.81 42.93 18.41
C SER A 91 4.24 44.29 17.84
N LYS A 92 5.48 44.74 18.09
CA LYS A 92 6.03 45.97 17.50
C LYS A 92 6.06 45.92 15.97
N ARG A 93 6.48 44.80 15.38
CA ARG A 93 6.50 44.62 13.91
C ARG A 93 5.12 44.69 13.29
N MET A 94 4.11 44.14 13.97
CA MET A 94 2.72 44.18 13.51
C MET A 94 2.13 45.60 13.50
N GLN A 95 2.62 46.53 14.33
CA GLN A 95 2.16 47.94 14.31
C GLN A 95 2.43 48.63 12.96
N HIS A 96 3.43 48.16 12.21
CA HIS A 96 3.78 48.66 10.87
C HIS A 96 3.11 47.88 9.72
N ARG A 97 2.29 46.86 10.02
CA ARG A 97 1.55 46.06 9.04
C ARG A 97 0.14 46.59 8.80
N SER A 98 -0.50 46.12 7.73
CA SER A 98 -1.88 46.49 7.40
C SER A 98 -2.85 46.02 8.49
N ARG A 99 -4.01 46.70 8.64
CA ARG A 99 -5.08 46.25 9.56
C ARG A 99 -5.58 44.84 9.24
N GLU A 100 -5.49 44.43 7.97
CA GLU A 100 -5.87 43.11 7.50
C GLU A 100 -4.90 42.03 7.99
N GLU A 101 -3.59 42.23 7.83
CA GLU A 101 -2.55 41.37 8.44
C GLU A 101 -2.63 41.36 9.97
N GLN A 102 -2.88 42.51 10.61
CA GLN A 102 -3.09 42.60 12.06
C GLN A 102 -4.29 41.74 12.52
N SER A 103 -5.40 41.74 11.77
CA SER A 103 -6.58 40.93 12.11
C SER A 103 -6.39 39.42 11.94
N ARG A 104 -5.36 39.00 11.18
CA ARG A 104 -5.05 37.59 10.91
C ARG A 104 -4.18 36.91 11.98
N LEU A 105 -3.56 37.68 12.89
CA LEU A 105 -2.66 37.16 13.90
C LEU A 105 -3.33 37.00 15.27
N THR A 106 -3.20 35.82 15.86
CA THR A 106 -3.41 35.57 17.30
C THR A 106 -2.06 35.22 17.93
N MET A 107 -1.68 35.88 19.02
CA MET A 107 -0.47 35.54 19.79
C MET A 107 -0.85 34.90 21.12
N CYS A 108 -0.20 33.78 21.47
CA CYS A 108 -0.43 33.05 22.71
C CYS A 108 0.91 32.77 23.41
N ARG A 109 0.99 33.07 24.72
CA ARG A 109 2.20 32.79 25.50
C ARG A 109 2.08 31.46 26.24
N GLU A 110 2.56 30.39 25.61
CA GLU A 110 2.36 29.00 26.01
C GLU A 110 3.63 28.15 25.80
N ASP A 111 3.74 27.00 26.48
CA ASP A 111 4.83 26.05 26.27
C ASP A 111 4.44 24.96 25.26
N ALA A 112 5.28 24.75 24.24
CA ALA A 112 5.03 23.79 23.16
C ALA A 112 4.77 22.35 23.63
N ARG A 113 5.17 21.98 24.85
CA ARG A 113 4.94 20.64 25.43
C ARG A 113 3.50 20.42 25.87
N ASN A 114 2.82 21.44 26.38
CA ASN A 114 1.53 21.27 27.07
C ASN A 114 0.46 22.33 26.75
N PHE A 115 0.70 23.24 25.81
CA PHE A 115 -0.28 24.23 25.34
C PHE A 115 -1.68 23.63 25.09
N GLN A 116 -2.71 24.44 25.32
CA GLN A 116 -4.10 24.08 25.05
C GLN A 116 -4.84 25.24 24.37
N LEU A 117 -5.19 25.04 23.10
CA LEU A 117 -5.95 26.00 22.29
C LEU A 117 -7.36 25.45 22.06
N GLY A 118 -8.34 26.34 21.86
CA GLY A 118 -9.74 25.95 21.61
C GLY A 118 -10.01 25.46 20.18
N ASN A 119 -9.04 25.60 19.28
CA ASN A 119 -9.19 25.38 17.84
C ASN A 119 -8.35 24.19 17.37
N ALA A 120 -8.80 23.56 16.29
CA ALA A 120 -7.98 22.67 15.47
C ALA A 120 -7.42 23.42 14.26
N PHE A 121 -6.24 23.03 13.81
CA PHE A 121 -5.46 23.68 12.75
C PHE A 121 -5.23 22.71 11.58
N SER A 122 -5.22 23.26 10.37
CA SER A 122 -4.94 22.52 9.13
C SER A 122 -3.44 22.33 8.91
N LEU A 123 -2.62 23.26 9.44
CA LEU A 123 -1.17 23.22 9.42
C LEU A 123 -0.62 23.62 10.80
N VAL A 124 0.29 22.82 11.34
CA VAL A 124 1.11 23.16 12.50
C VAL A 124 2.57 23.20 12.06
N ILE A 125 3.26 24.31 12.32
CA ILE A 125 4.66 24.54 11.93
C ILE A 125 5.52 24.63 13.20
N PHE A 126 6.70 24.01 13.19
CA PHE A 126 7.70 24.16 14.25
C PHE A 126 9.11 24.29 13.65
N PRO A 127 9.56 25.51 13.28
CA PRO A 127 10.75 25.74 12.48
C PRO A 127 12.05 25.75 13.31
N TYR A 128 13.19 25.99 12.65
CA TYR A 128 14.52 26.11 13.25
C TYR A 128 15.00 24.84 13.98
N CYS A 129 14.64 23.65 13.49
CA CYS A 129 14.92 22.37 14.16
C CYS A 129 14.39 22.32 15.62
N SER A 130 13.41 23.14 15.99
CA SER A 130 13.11 23.40 17.40
C SER A 130 12.63 22.17 18.17
N LEU A 131 11.99 21.19 17.52
CA LEU A 131 11.67 19.89 18.12
C LEU A 131 12.91 19.14 18.63
N LEU A 132 14.06 19.31 17.97
CA LEU A 132 15.32 18.64 18.29
C LEU A 132 16.13 19.34 19.39
N LEU A 133 15.78 20.58 19.76
CA LEU A 133 16.36 21.26 20.93
C LEU A 133 15.93 20.60 22.25
N PHE A 134 14.78 19.93 22.24
CA PHE A 134 14.30 19.11 23.35
C PHE A 134 15.03 17.76 23.33
N THR A 135 16.22 17.69 23.94
CA THR A 135 17.01 16.45 23.92
C THR A 135 16.38 15.29 24.71
N ASP A 136 15.48 15.59 25.66
CA ASP A 136 14.72 14.57 26.38
C ASP A 136 13.56 14.02 25.52
N PRO A 137 13.47 12.68 25.29
CA PRO A 137 12.36 12.08 24.58
C PRO A 137 10.98 12.34 25.20
N ALA A 138 10.88 12.54 26.53
CA ALA A 138 9.62 12.82 27.21
C ALA A 138 9.08 14.22 26.87
N ASP A 139 9.96 15.22 26.72
CA ASP A 139 9.58 16.55 26.25
C ASP A 139 9.06 16.49 24.80
N ARG A 140 9.79 15.82 23.89
CA ARG A 140 9.37 15.67 22.48
C ARG A 140 8.05 14.91 22.35
N LYS A 141 7.89 13.79 23.06
CA LYS A 141 6.63 13.02 23.07
C LYS A 141 5.46 13.84 23.61
N SER A 142 5.71 14.78 24.53
CA SER A 142 4.71 15.75 25.01
C SER A 142 4.35 16.79 23.94
N ILE A 143 5.34 17.37 23.25
CA ILE A 143 5.12 18.28 22.12
C ILE A 143 4.29 17.60 21.03
N LEU A 144 4.72 16.43 20.56
CA LEU A 144 4.02 15.68 19.51
C LEU A 144 2.59 15.32 19.93
N LYS A 145 2.34 14.97 21.20
CA LYS A 145 0.99 14.75 21.74
C LYS A 145 0.15 16.02 21.78
N SER A 146 0.75 17.18 22.03
CA SER A 146 0.07 18.48 22.00
C SER A 146 -0.19 18.96 20.57
N VAL A 147 0.71 18.70 19.62
CA VAL A 147 0.48 18.89 18.18
C VAL A 147 -0.66 17.99 17.67
N ARG A 148 -0.63 16.67 17.94
CA ARG A 148 -1.66 15.70 17.52
C ARG A 148 -3.06 16.06 18.04
N ARG A 149 -3.15 16.71 19.20
CA ARG A 149 -4.42 17.21 19.79
C ARG A 149 -5.02 18.38 19.00
N HIS A 150 -4.18 19.29 18.52
CA HIS A 150 -4.62 20.53 17.85
C HIS A 150 -4.61 20.44 16.32
N LEU A 151 -4.23 19.31 15.73
CA LEU A 151 -4.42 19.05 14.30
C LEU A 151 -5.83 18.55 13.99
N THR A 152 -6.40 19.02 12.87
CA THR A 152 -7.50 18.32 12.18
C THR A 152 -7.05 16.92 11.72
N SER A 153 -7.97 16.02 11.36
CA SER A 153 -7.61 14.66 10.87
C SER A 153 -6.72 14.72 9.63
N SER A 154 -7.11 15.53 8.65
CA SER A 154 -6.29 15.82 7.44
C SER A 154 -5.17 16.85 7.67
N GLY A 155 -4.86 17.21 8.91
CA GLY A 155 -3.91 18.28 9.24
C GLY A 155 -2.45 17.84 9.09
N LEU A 156 -1.60 18.77 8.64
CA LEU A 156 -0.17 18.55 8.47
C LEU A 156 0.66 19.16 9.64
N PHE A 157 1.67 18.43 10.10
CA PHE A 157 2.74 18.93 10.96
C PHE A 157 4.03 19.10 10.15
N ALA A 158 4.65 20.28 10.22
CA ALA A 158 5.85 20.62 9.45
C ALA A 158 6.98 21.09 10.38
N PHE A 159 8.11 20.38 10.39
CA PHE A 159 9.30 20.74 11.16
C PHE A 159 10.58 20.34 10.43
N ASP A 160 11.66 21.10 10.58
CA ASP A 160 12.94 20.83 9.93
C ASP A 160 13.90 20.01 10.80
N ALA A 161 14.76 19.21 10.17
CA ALA A 161 15.74 18.36 10.83
C ALA A 161 17.00 18.14 9.96
N PRO A 162 18.20 18.07 10.55
CA PRO A 162 19.45 17.91 9.81
C PRO A 162 19.74 16.44 9.47
N VAL A 163 20.52 16.18 8.41
CA VAL A 163 20.76 14.84 7.86
C VAL A 163 22.06 14.24 8.38
N GLN A 164 21.99 13.17 9.19
CA GLN A 164 23.15 12.63 9.92
C GLN A 164 24.35 12.29 9.01
N GLU A 165 24.13 11.69 7.85
CA GLU A 165 25.19 11.31 6.89
C GLU A 165 26.09 12.48 6.42
N SER A 166 25.60 13.71 6.52
CA SER A 166 26.31 14.92 6.11
C SER A 166 27.16 15.56 7.22
N LEU A 167 27.01 15.12 8.47
CA LEU A 167 27.46 15.83 9.67
C LEU A 167 28.72 15.24 10.32
N ASN A 168 29.42 14.32 9.67
CA ASN A 168 30.60 13.62 10.22
C ASN A 168 31.87 14.52 10.33
N GLN A 169 31.73 15.85 10.26
CA GLN A 169 32.82 16.82 10.24
C GLN A 169 32.45 18.07 11.03
N GLU A 170 33.39 18.59 11.80
CA GLU A 170 33.29 19.90 12.43
C GLU A 170 33.35 20.99 11.36
N ARG A 171 32.36 21.90 11.34
CA ARG A 171 32.22 22.96 10.32
C ARG A 171 32.11 24.31 11.01
N ILE A 172 32.91 25.27 10.56
CA ILE A 172 32.87 26.65 11.04
C ILE A 172 32.49 27.55 9.86
N PHE A 173 31.48 28.39 10.08
CA PHE A 173 31.03 29.41 9.14
C PHE A 173 31.28 30.79 9.75
N GLU A 174 31.81 31.73 8.99
CA GLU A 174 31.94 33.13 9.42
C GLU A 174 31.08 34.04 8.54
N LEU A 175 30.25 34.86 9.17
CA LEU A 175 29.23 35.69 8.54
C LEU A 175 29.36 37.13 9.04
N ASP A 176 29.73 38.03 8.12
CA ASP A 176 29.87 39.47 8.35
C ASP A 176 28.52 40.15 8.09
N LEU A 177 27.72 40.38 9.14
CA LEU A 177 26.36 40.93 9.02
C LEU A 177 26.33 42.45 9.28
N PRO A 178 25.83 43.26 8.32
CA PRO A 178 25.53 44.67 8.55
C PRO A 178 24.15 44.81 9.22
N ILE A 179 24.11 45.27 10.47
CA ILE A 179 22.86 45.57 11.20
C ILE A 179 22.75 47.09 11.36
N GLU A 180 21.54 47.64 11.46
CA GLU A 180 21.31 49.10 11.63
C GLU A 180 22.01 49.69 12.87
N SER A 181 22.30 48.86 13.88
CA SER A 181 23.00 49.24 15.12
C SER A 181 24.52 49.08 15.07
N GLY A 182 25.07 48.46 14.01
CA GLY A 182 26.51 48.23 13.81
C GLY A 182 26.85 47.00 12.98
N LYS A 183 28.14 46.78 12.70
CA LYS A 183 28.62 45.50 12.15
C LYS A 183 28.61 44.43 13.24
N THR A 184 28.17 43.22 12.88
CA THR A 184 28.32 42.02 13.70
C THR A 184 29.03 40.91 12.92
N VAL A 185 30.08 40.36 13.50
CA VAL A 185 30.70 39.11 12.99
C VAL A 185 30.04 37.95 13.72
N VAL A 186 29.54 36.94 12.99
CA VAL A 186 29.02 35.70 13.56
C VAL A 186 29.90 34.53 13.12
N THR A 187 30.62 33.91 14.07
CA THR A 187 31.35 32.65 13.85
C THR A 187 30.49 31.52 14.40
N LEU A 188 29.94 30.70 13.50
CA LEU A 188 28.98 29.63 13.82
C LEU A 188 29.65 28.26 13.61
N GLY A 189 30.00 27.60 14.72
CA GLY A 189 30.72 26.33 14.76
C GLY A 189 29.80 25.16 15.10
N ILE A 190 29.62 24.25 14.14
CA ILE A 190 28.86 23.01 14.31
C ILE A 190 29.83 21.88 14.62
N LYS A 191 29.63 21.20 15.75
CA LYS A 191 30.46 20.08 16.21
C LYS A 191 29.58 18.89 16.63
N THR A 192 29.79 17.75 15.98
CA THR A 192 29.03 16.52 16.19
C THR A 192 29.74 15.55 17.13
N TYR A 193 28.94 14.91 17.99
CA TYR A 193 29.41 13.92 18.97
C TYR A 193 28.64 12.62 18.78
N HIS A 194 29.14 11.77 17.87
CA HIS A 194 28.50 10.51 17.49
C HIS A 194 28.24 9.58 18.69
N GLU A 195 29.19 9.47 19.62
CA GLU A 195 29.08 8.66 20.83
C GLU A 195 27.98 9.13 21.82
N GLN A 196 27.44 10.33 21.63
CA GLN A 196 26.43 10.92 22.53
C GLN A 196 25.10 11.25 21.83
N LYS A 197 24.90 10.87 20.56
CA LYS A 197 23.74 11.23 19.72
C LYS A 197 23.39 12.73 19.74
N VAL A 198 24.41 13.60 19.73
CA VAL A 198 24.24 15.05 19.92
C VAL A 198 25.04 15.85 18.90
N MET A 199 24.45 16.94 18.42
CA MET A 199 25.12 18.03 17.73
C MET A 199 25.15 19.26 18.64
N LEU A 200 26.31 19.93 18.72
CA LEU A 200 26.44 21.25 19.31
C LEU A 200 26.53 22.29 18.18
N GLU A 201 25.58 23.21 18.15
CA GLU A 201 25.59 24.42 17.33
C GLU A 201 26.05 25.58 18.24
N ASN A 202 27.30 26.01 18.09
CA ASN A 202 27.89 27.11 18.85
C ASN A 202 27.88 28.38 18.00
N SER A 203 27.41 29.50 18.55
CA SER A 203 27.37 30.80 17.86
C SER A 203 28.12 31.86 18.68
N LEU A 204 29.21 32.36 18.12
CA LEU A 204 29.97 33.50 18.63
C LEU A 204 29.53 34.76 17.86
N PHE A 205 28.95 35.74 18.54
CA PHE A 205 28.54 37.02 17.95
C PHE A 205 29.45 38.14 18.50
N GLN A 206 30.07 38.93 17.63
CA GLN A 206 30.83 40.13 18.00
C GLN A 206 30.09 41.39 17.51
N VAL A 207 29.31 42.02 18.39
CA VAL A 207 28.51 43.21 18.07
C VAL A 207 29.30 44.49 18.36
N ALA A 208 29.53 45.34 17.36
CA ALA A 208 30.21 46.63 17.53
C ALA A 208 29.20 47.79 17.59
N LYS A 209 28.94 48.32 18.79
CA LYS A 209 28.00 49.45 18.98
C LYS A 209 28.68 50.80 18.68
N SER A 210 27.89 51.81 18.31
CA SER A 210 28.34 53.17 17.94
C SER A 210 29.23 53.90 18.97
N THR A 211 29.34 53.38 20.20
CA THR A 211 30.21 53.87 21.27
C THR A 211 31.63 53.28 21.25
N ASN A 212 32.06 52.71 20.12
CA ASN A 212 33.36 52.06 19.91
C ASN A 212 33.65 50.82 20.80
N LYS A 213 32.62 50.28 21.48
CA LYS A 213 32.71 49.05 22.27
C LYS A 213 32.26 47.84 21.44
N ARG A 214 33.10 46.80 21.40
CA ARG A 214 32.71 45.46 20.95
C ARG A 214 32.17 44.66 22.12
N TYR A 215 31.09 43.94 21.89
CA TYR A 215 30.48 42.99 22.82
C TYR A 215 30.56 41.60 22.22
N THR A 216 31.06 40.63 22.99
CA THR A 216 31.18 39.24 22.56
C THR A 216 30.12 38.40 23.26
N ILE A 217 29.25 37.73 22.49
CA ILE A 217 28.20 36.85 22.97
C ILE A 217 28.54 35.43 22.52
N LEU A 218 28.37 34.46 23.42
CA LEU A 218 28.53 33.03 23.17
C LEU A 218 27.20 32.33 23.46
N GLU A 219 26.50 31.93 22.41
CA GLU A 219 25.36 31.00 22.51
C GLU A 219 25.83 29.58 22.19
N TYR A 220 25.24 28.59 22.85
CA TYR A 220 25.34 27.19 22.41
C TYR A 220 23.96 26.53 22.43
N LYS A 221 23.68 25.74 21.40
CA LYS A 221 22.45 24.97 21.23
C LYS A 221 22.81 23.49 21.11
N LYS A 222 22.16 22.66 21.93
CA LYS A 222 22.31 21.21 21.95
C LYS A 222 21.14 20.60 21.20
N LEU A 223 21.41 19.92 20.09
CA LEU A 223 20.41 19.31 19.22
C LEU A 223 20.54 17.79 19.30
N ALA A 224 19.40 17.09 19.42
CA ALA A 224 19.32 15.64 19.30
C ALA A 224 19.64 15.19 17.87
N LEU A 225 20.50 14.18 17.73
CA LEU A 225 20.74 13.48 16.47
C LEU A 225 20.04 12.12 16.48
N PHE A 226 19.40 11.79 15.37
CA PHE A 226 18.70 10.55 15.13
C PHE A 226 19.40 9.77 14.01
N ALA A 227 19.41 8.45 14.12
CA ALA A 227 19.67 7.59 12.96
C ALA A 227 18.49 7.70 11.95
N GLU A 228 18.73 7.35 10.68
CA GLU A 228 17.60 7.24 9.75
C GLU A 228 16.59 6.19 10.26
N GLY A 229 15.31 6.52 10.16
CA GLY A 229 14.21 5.73 10.73
C GLY A 229 13.95 5.96 12.21
N GLU A 230 14.93 6.35 13.04
CA GLU A 230 14.73 6.54 14.48
C GLU A 230 13.77 7.71 14.79
N LEU A 231 13.91 8.83 14.06
CA LEU A 231 12.97 9.96 14.13
C LEU A 231 11.58 9.59 13.59
N GLU A 232 11.52 8.74 12.57
CA GLU A 232 10.25 8.31 11.96
C GLU A 232 9.51 7.32 12.86
N GLN A 233 10.23 6.50 13.65
CA GLN A 233 9.67 5.69 14.73
C GLN A 233 9.11 6.57 15.85
N GLU A 234 9.83 7.59 16.32
CA GLU A 234 9.33 8.48 17.38
C GLU A 234 8.05 9.22 16.95
N LEU A 235 7.99 9.65 15.68
CA LEU A 235 6.77 10.18 15.06
C LEU A 235 5.64 9.13 14.99
N GLN A 236 5.94 7.90 14.57
CA GLN A 236 4.98 6.79 14.51
C GLN A 236 4.39 6.46 15.88
N GLU A 237 5.22 6.36 16.91
CA GLU A 237 4.78 6.14 18.31
C GLU A 237 3.95 7.30 18.89
N ALA A 238 4.12 8.51 18.36
CA ALA A 238 3.32 9.67 18.71
C ALA A 238 2.03 9.81 17.86
N GLY A 239 1.77 8.87 16.95
CA GLY A 239 0.57 8.87 16.10
C GLY A 239 0.67 9.81 14.89
N PHE A 240 1.84 9.88 14.25
CA PHE A 240 2.06 10.54 12.97
C PHE A 240 2.52 9.55 11.89
N TYR A 241 2.56 9.99 10.65
CA TYR A 241 3.34 9.37 9.58
C TYR A 241 4.10 10.46 8.81
N VAL A 242 5.31 10.17 8.33
CA VAL A 242 6.01 11.08 7.42
C VAL A 242 5.33 11.00 6.06
N TYR A 243 4.74 12.10 5.61
CA TYR A 243 4.08 12.23 4.32
C TYR A 243 5.13 12.52 3.23
N LYS A 244 6.04 13.48 3.47
CA LYS A 244 7.16 13.79 2.57
C LYS A 244 8.31 14.46 3.32
N ARG A 245 9.53 14.24 2.83
CA ARG A 245 10.75 14.95 3.25
C ARG A 245 11.18 15.90 2.12
N ILE A 246 11.19 17.20 2.36
CA ILE A 246 11.57 18.22 1.35
C ILE A 246 13.02 18.66 1.63
N PRO A 247 13.97 18.57 0.68
CA PRO A 247 15.31 19.15 0.87
C PRO A 247 15.22 20.67 0.99
N THR A 248 15.67 21.24 2.11
CA THR A 248 15.61 22.70 2.36
C THR A 248 16.98 23.37 2.47
N LEU A 249 18.04 22.58 2.66
CA LEU A 249 19.43 23.03 2.58
C LEU A 249 20.29 21.92 1.99
N SER A 250 21.14 22.27 1.02
CA SER A 250 22.08 21.34 0.38
C SER A 250 23.44 21.99 0.16
N ASP A 251 24.49 21.17 0.14
CA ASP A 251 25.89 21.55 -0.06
C ASP A 251 26.56 20.53 -0.97
N ASN A 252 27.23 20.98 -2.04
CA ASN A 252 27.91 20.13 -3.03
C ASN A 252 27.05 18.92 -3.51
N GLY A 253 25.75 19.14 -3.71
CA GLY A 253 24.79 18.13 -4.14
C GLY A 253 24.25 17.19 -3.05
N LYS A 254 24.72 17.31 -1.80
CA LYS A 254 24.22 16.54 -0.64
C LYS A 254 23.21 17.36 0.17
N THR A 255 22.07 16.78 0.53
CA THR A 255 21.10 17.40 1.44
C THR A 255 21.67 17.46 2.85
N LEU A 256 21.70 18.66 3.44
CA LEU A 256 22.09 18.91 4.84
C LEU A 256 20.88 18.96 5.78
N ARG A 257 19.70 19.37 5.28
CA ARG A 257 18.47 19.53 6.06
C ARG A 257 17.24 19.13 5.25
N TYR A 258 16.35 18.36 5.87
CA TYR A 258 14.99 18.11 5.37
C TYR A 258 13.98 18.89 6.19
N LEU A 259 12.96 19.45 5.54
CA LEU A 259 11.68 19.75 6.15
C LEU A 259 10.83 18.48 6.12
N TYR A 260 10.56 17.90 7.29
CA TYR A 260 9.65 16.79 7.47
C TYR A 260 8.23 17.32 7.48
N VAL A 261 7.40 16.80 6.58
CA VAL A 261 5.96 17.05 6.53
C VAL A 261 5.29 15.76 6.94
N CYS A 262 4.48 15.81 8.00
CA CYS A 262 3.89 14.64 8.64
C CYS A 262 2.36 14.77 8.70
N GLY A 263 1.65 13.70 8.39
CA GLY A 263 0.20 13.63 8.62
C GLY A 263 -0.13 12.99 9.97
N LYS A 264 -1.35 13.23 10.45
CA LYS A 264 -1.91 12.61 11.65
C LYS A 264 -2.36 11.17 11.36
N SER A 265 -2.01 10.20 12.21
CA SER A 265 -2.46 8.81 12.08
C SER A 265 -3.91 8.66 12.53
N ASP A 266 -4.81 8.30 11.63
CA ASP A 266 -6.24 8.09 11.92
C ASP A 266 -6.57 6.65 12.34
N THR A 267 -5.56 5.77 12.47
CA THR A 267 -5.67 4.34 12.82
C THR A 267 -6.56 4.07 14.03
N ASP A 268 -6.44 4.87 15.10
CA ASP A 268 -7.19 4.72 16.35
C ASP A 268 -8.71 4.96 16.18
N THR A 269 -9.10 5.50 15.02
CA THR A 269 -10.45 5.97 14.69
C THR A 269 -10.97 5.43 13.35
N TYR A 270 -10.20 4.56 12.67
CA TYR A 270 -10.49 4.13 11.30
C TYR A 270 -11.62 3.08 11.26
N PRO A 271 -12.83 3.40 10.76
CA PRO A 271 -14.01 2.56 11.00
C PRO A 271 -14.14 1.36 10.05
N LEU A 272 -13.29 1.25 9.02
CA LEU A 272 -13.36 0.19 8.01
C LEU A 272 -12.40 -0.96 8.36
N TRP A 273 -12.94 -2.17 8.48
CA TRP A 273 -12.12 -3.36 8.67
C TRP A 273 -11.65 -3.92 7.32
N HIS A 274 -10.34 -3.94 7.08
CA HIS A 274 -9.75 -4.44 5.83
C HIS A 274 -9.70 -5.98 5.80
N PRO A 275 -10.00 -6.63 4.66
CA PRO A 275 -9.83 -8.08 4.50
C PRO A 275 -8.38 -8.52 4.73
N TYR A 276 -8.19 -9.69 5.34
CA TYR A 276 -6.90 -10.36 5.55
C TYR A 276 -5.82 -9.58 6.35
N MET A 277 -6.14 -8.42 6.93
CA MET A 277 -5.23 -7.62 7.75
C MET A 277 -5.74 -7.54 9.21
N PRO A 278 -4.90 -7.84 10.22
CA PRO A 278 -5.23 -7.51 11.61
C PRO A 278 -5.38 -5.99 11.75
N HIS A 279 -6.47 -5.52 12.35
CA HIS A 279 -6.79 -4.09 12.38
C HIS A 279 -5.73 -3.26 13.14
N ASN A 280 -5.08 -3.86 14.14
CA ASN A 280 -3.94 -3.28 14.87
C ASN A 280 -2.60 -3.33 14.09
N GLN A 281 -2.59 -3.87 12.87
CA GLN A 281 -1.49 -3.82 11.92
C GLN A 281 -1.82 -2.95 10.69
N LEU A 282 -2.93 -2.18 10.72
CA LEU A 282 -3.16 -1.13 9.74
C LEU A 282 -1.99 -0.15 9.75
N PRO A 283 -1.46 0.26 8.58
CA PRO A 283 -0.41 1.27 8.52
C PRO A 283 -0.96 2.61 9.08
N ASN A 284 -0.09 3.39 9.75
CA ASN A 284 -0.38 4.75 10.23
C ASN A 284 -1.01 5.66 9.15
N HIS A 285 -0.80 5.32 7.88
CA HIS A 285 -1.54 5.89 6.77
C HIS A 285 -2.08 4.81 5.83
N VAL A 286 -3.40 4.73 5.69
CA VAL A 286 -4.07 3.84 4.72
C VAL A 286 -4.03 4.49 3.33
N LEU A 287 -3.32 3.85 2.40
CA LEU A 287 -3.31 4.22 0.98
C LEU A 287 -4.74 4.18 0.44
N THR A 288 -5.29 5.33 0.07
CA THR A 288 -6.67 5.46 -0.42
C THR A 288 -6.63 5.93 -1.86
N LEU A 289 -6.99 5.05 -2.79
CA LEU A 289 -7.01 5.36 -4.22
C LEU A 289 -8.26 6.21 -4.55
N VAL A 290 -8.05 7.33 -5.24
CA VAL A 290 -9.13 8.30 -5.55
C VAL A 290 -9.45 8.39 -7.04
N SER A 291 -8.56 7.94 -7.92
CA SER A 291 -8.80 7.86 -9.36
C SER A 291 -7.89 6.81 -10.03
N GLY A 292 -8.21 6.42 -11.27
CA GLY A 292 -7.37 5.54 -12.06
C GLY A 292 -7.82 5.43 -13.52
N GLN A 293 -6.86 5.14 -14.40
CA GLN A 293 -7.03 5.03 -15.86
C GLN A 293 -6.06 3.98 -16.40
N GLY A 294 -6.52 3.07 -17.27
CA GLY A 294 -5.69 1.97 -17.78
C GLY A 294 -5.22 1.07 -16.63
N CYS A 295 -3.91 0.86 -16.49
CA CYS A 295 -3.31 0.17 -15.33
C CYS A 295 -2.69 1.16 -14.31
N ARG A 296 -3.13 2.42 -14.26
CA ARG A 296 -2.64 3.41 -13.28
C ARG A 296 -3.71 3.80 -12.27
N VAL A 297 -3.29 4.01 -11.04
CA VAL A 297 -4.11 4.51 -9.93
C VAL A 297 -3.39 5.66 -9.25
N THR A 298 -4.15 6.62 -8.73
CA THR A 298 -3.64 7.78 -8.00
C THR A 298 -4.24 7.80 -6.60
N ASP A 299 -3.40 8.03 -5.60
CA ASP A 299 -3.79 8.09 -4.19
C ASP A 299 -4.34 9.46 -3.77
N GLN A 300 -4.80 9.56 -2.51
CA GLN A 300 -5.38 10.78 -1.96
C GLN A 300 -4.40 11.98 -1.88
N HIS A 301 -3.10 11.75 -2.11
CA HIS A 301 -2.06 12.78 -2.14
C HIS A 301 -1.60 13.12 -3.57
N GLY A 302 -2.26 12.57 -4.59
CA GLY A 302 -1.88 12.78 -5.99
C GLY A 302 -0.70 11.94 -6.47
N LYS A 303 -0.18 10.98 -5.68
CA LYS A 303 0.87 10.08 -6.14
C LYS A 303 0.27 9.00 -7.03
N THR A 304 0.76 8.93 -8.27
CA THR A 304 0.37 7.90 -9.24
C THR A 304 1.26 6.66 -9.14
N TYR A 305 0.63 5.49 -9.24
CA TYR A 305 1.23 4.16 -9.21
C TYR A 305 0.89 3.43 -10.52
N ILE A 306 1.77 2.52 -10.95
CA ILE A 306 1.38 1.44 -11.87
C ILE A 306 0.76 0.33 -11.00
N ASP A 307 -0.50 0.01 -11.24
CA ASP A 307 -1.19 -1.13 -10.66
C ASP A 307 -0.85 -2.39 -11.49
N ALA A 308 0.24 -3.04 -11.10
CA ALA A 308 0.67 -4.30 -11.69
C ALA A 308 -0.01 -5.52 -11.02
N SER A 309 -0.98 -5.32 -10.12
CA SER A 309 -1.86 -6.36 -9.56
C SER A 309 -3.27 -6.37 -10.17
N GLY A 310 -3.66 -5.34 -10.93
CA GLY A 310 -5.00 -5.23 -11.53
C GLY A 310 -6.09 -5.23 -10.47
N GLY A 311 -5.93 -4.42 -9.43
CA GLY A 311 -6.65 -4.51 -8.17
C GLY A 311 -6.35 -5.84 -7.48
N LEU A 312 -7.35 -6.73 -7.42
CA LEU A 312 -7.19 -8.12 -7.01
C LEU A 312 -7.34 -9.07 -8.21
N TRP A 313 -6.56 -8.80 -9.26
CA TRP A 313 -6.49 -9.53 -10.53
C TRP A 313 -7.77 -9.44 -11.39
N SER A 314 -8.56 -8.39 -11.17
CA SER A 314 -9.90 -8.21 -11.75
C SER A 314 -9.97 -7.20 -12.89
N VAL A 315 -8.97 -6.33 -13.07
CA VAL A 315 -9.04 -5.16 -13.97
C VAL A 315 -8.55 -5.50 -15.39
N GLN A 316 -9.21 -6.45 -16.06
CA GLN A 316 -8.81 -6.96 -17.37
C GLN A 316 -8.77 -5.87 -18.46
N CYS A 317 -9.80 -5.02 -18.54
CA CYS A 317 -10.00 -4.00 -19.58
C CYS A 317 -9.48 -2.59 -19.21
N GLY A 318 -8.69 -2.49 -18.12
CA GLY A 318 -8.22 -1.22 -17.56
C GLY A 318 -9.31 -0.46 -16.79
N LEU A 319 -8.86 0.50 -15.98
CA LEU A 319 -9.71 1.49 -15.30
C LEU A 319 -10.10 2.62 -16.26
N GLY A 320 -11.22 3.30 -15.99
CA GLY A 320 -11.68 4.45 -16.79
C GLY A 320 -12.12 4.10 -18.22
N ASN A 321 -12.61 2.88 -18.45
CA ASN A 321 -13.09 2.43 -19.75
C ASN A 321 -14.53 2.91 -19.99
N THR A 322 -14.67 4.01 -20.74
CA THR A 322 -15.97 4.68 -20.95
C THR A 322 -17.03 3.78 -21.56
N TYR A 323 -16.68 2.89 -22.48
CA TYR A 323 -17.64 1.95 -23.10
C TYR A 323 -18.35 1.08 -22.05
N ILE A 324 -17.62 0.58 -21.04
CA ILE A 324 -18.19 -0.22 -19.95
C ILE A 324 -19.02 0.68 -19.01
N ILE A 325 -18.53 1.88 -18.69
CA ILE A 325 -19.20 2.85 -17.81
C ILE A 325 -20.53 3.33 -18.42
N ASP A 326 -20.56 3.65 -19.71
CA ASP A 326 -21.75 4.12 -20.43
C ASP A 326 -22.81 3.02 -20.53
N ALA A 327 -22.37 1.77 -20.79
CA ALA A 327 -23.26 0.61 -20.82
C ALA A 327 -23.91 0.36 -19.45
N ILE A 328 -23.13 0.39 -18.36
CA ILE A 328 -23.64 0.29 -16.98
C ILE A 328 -24.62 1.43 -16.68
N THR A 329 -24.24 2.67 -16.99
CA THR A 329 -25.04 3.87 -16.69
C THR A 329 -26.38 3.82 -17.41
N LYS A 330 -26.38 3.47 -18.71
CA LYS A 330 -27.60 3.25 -19.50
C LYS A 330 -28.49 2.15 -18.92
N GLN A 331 -27.88 1.04 -18.45
CA GLN A 331 -28.64 -0.04 -17.82
C GLN A 331 -29.25 0.39 -16.48
N LEU A 332 -28.53 1.14 -15.65
CA LEU A 332 -29.06 1.69 -14.39
C LEU A 332 -30.25 2.64 -14.63
N SER A 333 -30.21 3.46 -15.70
CA SER A 333 -31.34 4.30 -16.11
C SER A 333 -32.53 3.53 -16.72
N THR A 334 -32.31 2.30 -17.19
CA THR A 334 -33.35 1.47 -17.85
C THR A 334 -34.03 0.52 -16.87
N LEU A 335 -33.23 -0.23 -16.11
CA LEU A 335 -33.66 -1.12 -15.04
C LEU A 335 -32.45 -1.36 -14.11
N SER A 336 -32.39 -0.64 -13.00
CA SER A 336 -31.30 -0.74 -12.01
C SER A 336 -31.30 -2.07 -11.23
N TYR A 337 -32.46 -2.70 -11.09
CA TYR A 337 -32.63 -3.98 -10.39
C TYR A 337 -33.79 -4.79 -10.96
N GLY A 338 -33.58 -6.10 -11.15
CA GLY A 338 -34.62 -7.03 -11.59
C GLY A 338 -34.25 -8.46 -11.18
N THR A 339 -34.92 -8.98 -10.16
CA THR A 339 -34.59 -10.28 -9.54
C THR A 339 -34.95 -11.47 -10.43
N LEU A 340 -34.13 -12.54 -10.37
CA LEU A 340 -34.40 -13.83 -11.02
C LEU A 340 -35.31 -14.77 -10.18
N PHE A 341 -35.70 -14.36 -8.97
CA PHE A 341 -36.48 -15.22 -8.06
C PHE A 341 -37.96 -15.28 -8.46
N ALA A 342 -38.58 -16.46 -8.25
CA ALA A 342 -39.99 -16.75 -8.50
C ALA A 342 -40.44 -16.54 -9.96
N GLY A 343 -39.73 -17.18 -10.91
CA GLY A 343 -40.12 -17.21 -12.33
C GLY A 343 -39.94 -15.89 -13.09
N ARG A 344 -39.23 -14.93 -12.50
CA ARG A 344 -38.88 -13.64 -13.14
C ARG A 344 -37.51 -13.72 -13.79
N GLY A 345 -37.26 -12.83 -14.74
CA GLY A 345 -35.98 -12.72 -15.43
C GLY A 345 -35.71 -11.28 -15.88
N ASN A 346 -34.50 -11.02 -16.36
CA ASN A 346 -34.14 -9.81 -17.08
C ASN A 346 -33.27 -10.18 -18.29
N GLU A 347 -33.40 -9.44 -19.40
CA GLU A 347 -32.69 -9.79 -20.64
C GLU A 347 -31.16 -9.74 -20.51
N PRO A 348 -30.53 -8.78 -19.79
CA PRO A 348 -29.07 -8.81 -19.58
C PRO A 348 -28.55 -10.11 -18.97
N ALA A 349 -29.24 -10.68 -17.98
CA ALA A 349 -28.88 -11.96 -17.36
C ALA A 349 -29.00 -13.13 -18.35
N LEU A 350 -30.05 -13.15 -19.18
CA LEU A 350 -30.26 -14.18 -20.21
C LEU A 350 -29.25 -14.07 -21.36
N ALA A 351 -28.97 -12.85 -21.82
CA ALA A 351 -27.97 -12.56 -22.84
C ALA A 351 -26.55 -12.93 -22.36
N LEU A 352 -26.20 -12.60 -21.11
CA LEU A 352 -24.93 -13.03 -20.53
C LEU A 352 -24.84 -14.55 -20.39
N ALA A 353 -25.88 -15.22 -19.89
CA ALA A 353 -25.88 -16.68 -19.78
C ALA A 353 -25.64 -17.36 -21.14
N ARG A 354 -26.33 -16.91 -22.19
CA ARG A 354 -26.08 -17.37 -23.57
C ARG A 354 -24.64 -17.11 -24.02
N LYS A 355 -24.09 -15.92 -23.76
CA LYS A 355 -22.73 -15.56 -24.18
C LYS A 355 -21.65 -16.34 -23.42
N LEU A 356 -21.87 -16.68 -22.16
CA LEU A 356 -20.95 -17.51 -21.38
C LEU A 356 -20.94 -18.96 -21.88
N VAL A 357 -22.10 -19.51 -22.29
CA VAL A 357 -22.18 -20.82 -22.98
C VAL A 357 -21.48 -20.79 -24.34
N GLU A 358 -21.68 -19.73 -25.13
CA GLU A 358 -21.02 -19.53 -26.44
C GLU A 358 -19.49 -19.49 -26.34
N LEU A 359 -18.95 -18.91 -25.26
CA LEU A 359 -17.51 -18.79 -25.02
C LEU A 359 -16.88 -20.01 -24.34
N ALA A 360 -17.68 -20.93 -23.77
CA ALA A 360 -17.18 -22.05 -22.99
C ALA A 360 -16.30 -22.98 -23.86
N PRO A 361 -15.10 -23.40 -23.39
CA PRO A 361 -14.15 -24.14 -24.23
C PRO A 361 -14.55 -25.61 -24.45
N TYR A 362 -15.54 -26.08 -23.67
CA TYR A 362 -16.16 -27.40 -23.71
C TYR A 362 -17.67 -27.22 -23.46
N PRO A 363 -18.54 -28.14 -23.90
CA PRO A 363 -20.00 -27.96 -23.83
C PRO A 363 -20.54 -27.97 -22.38
N LEU A 364 -20.55 -26.78 -21.79
CA LEU A 364 -21.30 -26.45 -20.57
C LEU A 364 -22.59 -25.75 -21.02
N GLU A 365 -23.75 -26.36 -20.78
CA GLU A 365 -25.04 -25.88 -21.30
C GLU A 365 -25.76 -24.91 -20.36
N TRP A 366 -25.43 -24.95 -19.07
CA TRP A 366 -26.20 -24.29 -18.02
C TRP A 366 -25.36 -23.28 -17.25
N VAL A 367 -25.98 -22.16 -16.87
CA VAL A 367 -25.33 -21.06 -16.15
C VAL A 367 -26.17 -20.65 -14.96
N TYR A 368 -25.53 -20.48 -13.80
CA TYR A 368 -26.08 -19.76 -12.67
C TYR A 368 -25.21 -18.51 -12.42
N LEU A 369 -25.83 -17.34 -12.23
CA LEU A 369 -25.13 -16.07 -11.99
C LEU A 369 -25.07 -15.76 -10.49
N THR A 370 -23.86 -15.59 -9.94
CA THR A 370 -23.60 -15.30 -8.53
C THR A 370 -23.14 -13.85 -8.34
N GLY A 371 -23.04 -13.37 -7.10
CA GLY A 371 -22.46 -12.06 -6.78
C GLY A 371 -20.94 -12.06 -6.59
N SER A 372 -20.31 -13.22 -6.38
CA SER A 372 -18.88 -13.33 -6.11
C SER A 372 -18.30 -14.72 -6.42
N GLY A 373 -16.96 -14.81 -6.52
CA GLY A 373 -16.25 -16.07 -6.68
C GLY A 373 -16.46 -17.07 -5.53
N SER A 374 -16.43 -16.61 -4.27
CA SER A 374 -16.75 -17.44 -3.10
C SER A 374 -18.15 -18.06 -3.19
N GLU A 375 -19.12 -17.31 -3.72
CA GLU A 375 -20.49 -17.77 -3.94
C GLU A 375 -20.58 -18.80 -5.09
N SER A 376 -19.80 -18.62 -6.18
CA SER A 376 -19.68 -19.63 -7.25
C SER A 376 -19.15 -20.98 -6.75
N VAL A 377 -18.20 -20.96 -5.82
CA VAL A 377 -17.64 -22.16 -5.16
C VAL A 377 -18.65 -22.79 -4.19
N GLU A 378 -19.33 -22.01 -3.36
CA GLU A 378 -20.43 -22.52 -2.51
C GLU A 378 -21.55 -23.18 -3.33
N LEU A 379 -21.81 -22.66 -4.53
CA LEU A 379 -22.75 -23.26 -5.46
C LEU A 379 -22.20 -24.56 -6.08
N SER A 380 -20.94 -24.61 -6.51
CA SER A 380 -20.39 -25.82 -7.13
C SER A 380 -20.33 -27.02 -6.16
N ILE A 381 -20.01 -26.77 -4.88
CA ILE A 381 -20.08 -27.77 -3.80
C ILE A 381 -21.52 -28.30 -3.64
N LYS A 382 -22.54 -27.43 -3.70
CA LYS A 382 -23.95 -27.84 -3.67
C LYS A 382 -24.35 -28.64 -4.91
N LEU A 383 -24.00 -28.17 -6.12
CA LEU A 383 -24.32 -28.83 -7.39
C LEU A 383 -23.72 -30.24 -7.45
N ALA A 384 -22.45 -30.41 -7.10
CA ALA A 384 -21.80 -31.72 -7.09
C ALA A 384 -22.50 -32.70 -6.12
N ARG A 385 -22.82 -32.25 -4.90
CA ARG A 385 -23.57 -33.06 -3.91
C ARG A 385 -24.99 -33.39 -4.36
N GLN A 386 -25.69 -32.42 -4.96
CA GLN A 386 -27.08 -32.56 -5.43
C GLN A 386 -27.16 -33.51 -6.64
N PHE A 387 -26.20 -33.43 -7.56
CA PHE A 387 -26.07 -34.35 -8.69
C PHE A 387 -25.94 -35.80 -8.25
N TRP A 388 -25.03 -36.09 -7.32
CA TRP A 388 -24.83 -37.47 -6.83
C TRP A 388 -25.99 -37.96 -5.96
N HIS A 389 -26.63 -37.09 -5.18
CA HIS A 389 -27.87 -37.42 -4.48
C HIS A 389 -28.95 -37.91 -5.45
N PHE A 390 -29.19 -37.18 -6.55
CA PHE A 390 -30.12 -37.57 -7.62
C PHE A 390 -29.61 -38.67 -8.55
N ALA A 391 -28.35 -39.10 -8.41
CA ALA A 391 -27.84 -40.33 -9.01
C ALA A 391 -28.07 -41.56 -8.12
N GLY A 392 -28.71 -41.41 -6.95
CA GLY A 392 -28.87 -42.46 -5.94
C GLY A 392 -27.62 -42.68 -5.07
N LEU A 393 -26.56 -41.89 -5.27
CA LEU A 393 -25.25 -42.02 -4.64
C LEU A 393 -25.01 -40.92 -3.59
N ALA A 394 -25.95 -40.71 -2.67
CA ALA A 394 -25.89 -39.59 -1.70
C ALA A 394 -24.67 -39.62 -0.74
N ASN A 395 -24.00 -40.76 -0.60
CA ASN A 395 -22.72 -40.88 0.12
C ASN A 395 -21.55 -40.23 -0.65
N LYS A 396 -21.69 -40.06 -1.96
CA LYS A 396 -20.72 -39.44 -2.88
C LYS A 396 -20.81 -37.92 -2.75
N ASN A 397 -20.39 -37.41 -1.60
CA ASN A 397 -20.55 -36.02 -1.15
C ASN A 397 -19.24 -35.33 -0.73
N ARG A 398 -18.09 -36.03 -0.73
CA ARG A 398 -16.79 -35.44 -0.38
C ARG A 398 -16.22 -34.57 -1.49
N ILE A 399 -15.56 -33.47 -1.13
CA ILE A 399 -14.79 -32.64 -2.08
C ILE A 399 -13.31 -32.81 -1.77
N VAL A 400 -12.51 -33.16 -2.78
CA VAL A 400 -11.04 -33.12 -2.69
C VAL A 400 -10.55 -31.77 -3.20
N TYR A 401 -9.58 -31.17 -2.51
CA TYR A 401 -8.94 -29.90 -2.87
C TYR A 401 -7.43 -29.97 -2.63
N LEU A 402 -6.70 -29.03 -3.21
CA LEU A 402 -5.24 -28.93 -3.04
C LEU A 402 -4.86 -28.12 -1.79
N ASP A 403 -3.73 -28.44 -1.15
CA ASP A 403 -3.03 -27.46 -0.33
C ASP A 403 -2.64 -26.25 -1.19
N GLN A 404 -2.35 -25.10 -0.55
CA GLN A 404 -1.94 -23.87 -1.25
C GLN A 404 -2.92 -23.28 -2.30
N SER A 405 -4.11 -23.87 -2.53
CA SER A 405 -5.15 -23.30 -3.41
C SER A 405 -5.89 -22.11 -2.78
N TYR A 406 -6.54 -21.31 -3.63
CA TYR A 406 -7.48 -20.27 -3.24
C TYR A 406 -8.84 -20.46 -3.91
N HIS A 407 -9.88 -20.70 -3.09
CA HIS A 407 -11.27 -20.84 -3.53
C HIS A 407 -12.22 -19.94 -2.69
N GLY A 408 -11.71 -18.85 -2.12
CA GLY A 408 -12.49 -17.80 -1.46
C GLY A 408 -12.65 -17.91 0.06
N THR A 409 -13.71 -17.28 0.57
CA THR A 409 -13.85 -16.87 1.99
C THR A 409 -15.15 -17.31 2.68
N PHE A 410 -16.12 -17.91 1.98
CA PHE A 410 -17.37 -18.38 2.61
C PHE A 410 -17.14 -19.77 3.25
N PHE A 411 -17.98 -20.24 4.17
CA PHE A 411 -17.65 -21.40 5.02
C PHE A 411 -17.26 -22.69 4.28
N GLY A 412 -17.94 -23.03 3.19
CA GLY A 412 -17.57 -24.13 2.29
C GLY A 412 -16.39 -23.77 1.38
N SER A 413 -16.35 -22.54 0.88
CA SER A 413 -15.36 -22.04 -0.10
C SER A 413 -13.95 -21.85 0.50
N MET A 414 -13.88 -21.25 1.69
CA MET A 414 -12.73 -21.27 2.59
C MET A 414 -12.40 -22.70 3.02
N GLY A 415 -13.41 -23.54 3.27
CA GLY A 415 -13.24 -24.95 3.62
C GLY A 415 -12.38 -25.72 2.60
N VAL A 416 -12.61 -25.50 1.30
CA VAL A 416 -11.81 -26.07 0.19
C VAL A 416 -10.59 -25.24 -0.22
N SER A 417 -10.30 -24.10 0.42
CA SER A 417 -9.08 -23.34 0.13
C SER A 417 -7.88 -23.94 0.85
N GLY A 418 -6.79 -24.24 0.13
CA GLY A 418 -5.56 -24.78 0.70
C GLY A 418 -4.68 -23.74 1.42
N LEU A 419 -4.88 -22.46 1.14
CA LEU A 419 -4.30 -21.35 1.90
C LEU A 419 -5.19 -20.95 3.09
N TYR A 420 -4.55 -20.21 4.01
CA TYR A 420 -5.07 -19.59 5.23
C TYR A 420 -5.20 -20.48 6.49
N PRO A 421 -4.56 -20.07 7.60
CA PRO A 421 -4.91 -20.53 8.95
C PRO A 421 -6.24 -19.95 9.46
N ALA A 422 -7.04 -19.28 8.61
CA ALA A 422 -8.37 -18.80 8.98
C ALA A 422 -9.30 -19.93 9.47
N LYS A 423 -9.10 -21.16 8.97
CA LYS A 423 -9.79 -22.37 9.47
C LYS A 423 -9.53 -22.63 10.95
N GLU A 424 -8.39 -22.22 11.48
CA GLU A 424 -8.00 -22.40 12.89
C GLU A 424 -8.74 -21.41 13.80
N THR A 425 -9.07 -20.20 13.29
CA THR A 425 -9.67 -19.12 14.09
C THR A 425 -11.20 -19.04 13.97
N VAL A 426 -11.81 -19.59 12.92
CA VAL A 426 -13.28 -19.61 12.73
C VAL A 426 -13.95 -20.91 13.18
N GLY A 427 -13.18 -21.94 13.55
CA GLY A 427 -13.70 -23.25 13.93
C GLY A 427 -13.90 -24.21 12.73
N PRO A 428 -14.55 -25.36 12.96
CA PRO A 428 -14.60 -26.44 11.97
C PRO A 428 -15.34 -26.03 10.69
N GLY A 429 -14.70 -26.26 9.55
CA GLY A 429 -15.30 -26.08 8.23
C GLY A 429 -16.33 -27.16 7.88
N LEU A 430 -16.83 -27.09 6.63
CA LEU A 430 -17.78 -28.05 6.09
C LEU A 430 -17.28 -29.52 6.23
N PRO A 431 -18.11 -30.48 6.69
CA PRO A 431 -17.71 -31.88 6.74
C PRO A 431 -17.65 -32.51 5.35
N GLY A 432 -16.85 -33.57 5.21
CA GLY A 432 -16.63 -34.25 3.94
C GLY A 432 -15.71 -33.47 3.01
N LEU A 433 -14.58 -32.99 3.52
CA LEU A 433 -13.51 -32.36 2.74
C LEU A 433 -12.22 -33.16 2.93
N ASP A 434 -11.39 -33.21 1.89
CA ASP A 434 -10.09 -33.90 1.88
C ASP A 434 -9.04 -33.05 1.16
N CYS A 435 -7.87 -32.89 1.77
CA CYS A 435 -6.75 -32.14 1.21
C CYS A 435 -5.70 -33.10 0.61
N ILE A 436 -5.11 -32.74 -0.52
CA ILE A 436 -3.91 -33.38 -1.11
C ILE A 436 -2.88 -32.32 -1.50
N ASN A 437 -1.62 -32.68 -1.67
CA ASN A 437 -0.56 -31.69 -1.94
C ASN A 437 -0.73 -30.99 -3.30
N ALA A 438 -0.51 -29.67 -3.38
CA ALA A 438 -0.36 -29.01 -4.67
C ALA A 438 1.01 -29.30 -5.31
N PRO A 439 1.08 -29.34 -6.66
CA PRO A 439 2.34 -29.45 -7.39
C PRO A 439 3.11 -28.11 -7.41
N ASN A 440 3.50 -27.57 -6.26
CA ASN A 440 4.31 -26.34 -6.19
C ASN A 440 5.81 -26.67 -6.42
N PRO A 441 6.49 -26.07 -7.42
CA PRO A 441 7.92 -26.33 -7.64
C PRO A 441 8.83 -25.91 -6.48
N ASP A 442 8.42 -24.96 -5.61
CA ASP A 442 9.19 -24.62 -4.39
C ASP A 442 9.25 -25.79 -3.37
N ASN A 443 8.32 -26.74 -3.48
CA ASN A 443 8.26 -27.95 -2.64
C ASN A 443 8.86 -29.18 -3.32
N CYS A 444 9.39 -29.05 -4.55
CA CYS A 444 9.96 -30.16 -5.31
C CYS A 444 11.27 -30.65 -4.65
N PRO A 445 11.43 -31.95 -4.36
CA PRO A 445 12.68 -32.48 -3.81
C PRO A 445 13.87 -32.20 -4.74
N PRO A 446 15.06 -31.79 -4.23
CA PRO A 446 16.21 -31.43 -5.08
C PRO A 446 16.75 -32.53 -6.01
N ASN A 447 16.36 -33.79 -5.77
CA ASN A 447 16.76 -34.96 -6.57
C ASN A 447 15.61 -35.51 -7.43
N GLN A 448 14.55 -34.73 -7.66
CA GLN A 448 13.37 -35.08 -8.45
C GLN A 448 13.08 -33.95 -9.44
N ASP A 449 12.66 -34.30 -10.66
CA ASP A 449 12.17 -33.30 -11.62
C ASP A 449 10.73 -32.87 -11.28
N TYR A 450 10.35 -31.70 -11.79
CA TYR A 450 9.06 -31.10 -11.47
C TYR A 450 7.86 -31.89 -12.02
N GLU A 451 8.00 -32.61 -13.13
CA GLU A 451 6.89 -33.37 -13.72
C GLU A 451 6.62 -34.65 -12.93
N THR A 452 7.66 -35.41 -12.57
CA THR A 452 7.54 -36.56 -11.66
C THR A 452 7.04 -36.13 -10.28
N TYR A 453 7.47 -34.96 -9.77
CA TYR A 453 6.92 -34.42 -8.52
C TYR A 453 5.42 -34.09 -8.63
N ALA A 454 5.01 -33.41 -9.70
CA ALA A 454 3.61 -33.09 -9.92
C ALA A 454 2.75 -34.35 -10.07
N LEU A 455 3.20 -35.35 -10.84
CA LEU A 455 2.55 -36.66 -10.92
C LEU A 455 2.45 -37.35 -9.55
N THR A 456 3.47 -37.22 -8.69
CA THR A 456 3.41 -37.72 -7.30
C THR A 456 2.30 -37.04 -6.48
N CYS A 457 2.02 -35.76 -6.72
CA CYS A 457 0.86 -35.07 -6.15
C CYS A 457 -0.47 -35.57 -6.74
N ALA A 458 -0.54 -35.86 -8.05
CA ALA A 458 -1.75 -36.40 -8.68
C ALA A 458 -2.12 -37.81 -8.15
N GLU A 459 -1.15 -38.68 -7.88
CA GLU A 459 -1.40 -40.00 -7.28
C GLU A 459 -2.00 -39.96 -5.87
N GLN A 460 -1.95 -38.81 -5.19
CA GLN A 460 -2.68 -38.63 -3.93
C GLN A 460 -4.20 -38.61 -4.16
N LEU A 461 -4.68 -38.09 -5.31
CA LEU A 461 -6.10 -38.16 -5.66
C LEU A 461 -6.54 -39.61 -5.92
N GLU A 462 -5.75 -40.40 -6.67
CA GLU A 462 -5.97 -41.85 -6.87
C GLU A 462 -5.99 -42.60 -5.53
N THR A 463 -5.05 -42.28 -4.64
CA THR A 463 -4.96 -42.88 -3.29
C THR A 463 -6.19 -42.56 -2.45
N VAL A 464 -6.62 -41.30 -2.41
CA VAL A 464 -7.81 -40.86 -1.67
C VAL A 464 -9.09 -41.44 -2.29
N ALA A 465 -9.17 -41.53 -3.63
CA ALA A 465 -10.28 -42.16 -4.35
C ALA A 465 -10.41 -43.65 -4.04
N ARG A 466 -9.30 -44.41 -4.06
CA ARG A 466 -9.30 -45.83 -3.70
C ARG A 466 -9.64 -46.09 -2.23
N LEU A 467 -9.18 -45.25 -1.31
CA LEU A 467 -9.49 -45.38 0.13
C LEU A 467 -10.91 -44.93 0.48
N LYS A 468 -11.54 -44.10 -0.35
CA LYS A 468 -12.88 -43.51 -0.14
C LYS A 468 -13.75 -43.72 -1.38
N SER A 469 -13.68 -44.92 -1.96
CA SER A 469 -14.46 -45.31 -3.13
C SER A 469 -15.92 -44.93 -2.90
N ASP A 470 -16.53 -44.36 -3.93
CA ASP A 470 -17.94 -43.95 -3.94
C ASP A 470 -18.32 -42.85 -2.93
N GLN A 471 -17.37 -42.24 -2.21
CA GLN A 471 -17.63 -41.08 -1.34
C GLN A 471 -17.23 -39.73 -1.97
N ILE A 472 -16.36 -39.70 -2.99
CA ILE A 472 -15.87 -38.44 -3.57
C ILE A 472 -16.83 -37.94 -4.66
N ALA A 473 -17.44 -36.78 -4.41
CA ALA A 473 -18.31 -36.07 -5.33
C ALA A 473 -17.52 -35.37 -6.46
N ALA A 474 -16.47 -34.64 -6.06
CA ALA A 474 -15.73 -33.75 -6.95
C ALA A 474 -14.29 -33.52 -6.48
N PHE A 475 -13.44 -33.13 -7.43
CA PHE A 475 -12.14 -32.51 -7.21
C PHE A 475 -12.20 -31.05 -7.69
N ILE A 476 -11.69 -30.10 -6.91
CA ILE A 476 -11.65 -28.67 -7.25
C ILE A 476 -10.21 -28.16 -7.42
N ILE A 477 -9.97 -27.39 -8.49
CA ILE A 477 -8.63 -26.95 -8.89
C ILE A 477 -8.63 -25.61 -9.64
N GLU A 478 -7.68 -24.71 -9.32
CA GLU A 478 -7.26 -23.59 -10.19
C GLU A 478 -6.32 -24.12 -11.29
N PRO A 479 -6.52 -23.82 -12.60
CA PRO A 479 -5.57 -24.18 -13.66
C PRO A 479 -4.15 -23.62 -13.47
N VAL A 480 -4.03 -22.50 -12.74
CA VAL A 480 -2.78 -21.93 -12.26
C VAL A 480 -3.07 -21.36 -10.87
N LEU A 481 -2.45 -21.90 -9.82
CA LEU A 481 -2.74 -21.47 -8.45
C LEU A 481 -2.14 -20.07 -8.23
N GLY A 482 -3.00 -19.05 -8.27
CA GLY A 482 -2.57 -17.65 -8.31
C GLY A 482 -1.93 -17.23 -6.98
N SER A 483 -2.65 -17.46 -5.88
CA SER A 483 -2.24 -17.07 -4.53
C SER A 483 -1.01 -17.83 -4.02
N ALA A 484 -0.70 -19.00 -4.61
CA ALA A 484 0.49 -19.79 -4.30
C ALA A 484 1.80 -19.22 -4.90
N GLY A 485 1.71 -18.14 -5.68
CA GLY A 485 2.86 -17.58 -6.39
C GLY A 485 2.90 -17.93 -7.88
N VAL A 486 1.73 -17.97 -8.55
CA VAL A 486 1.59 -18.37 -9.97
C VAL A 486 2.20 -19.77 -10.21
N VAL A 487 1.73 -20.77 -9.47
CA VAL A 487 2.13 -22.17 -9.68
C VAL A 487 1.39 -22.73 -10.89
N ILE A 488 2.14 -23.14 -11.92
CA ILE A 488 1.63 -23.67 -13.18
C ILE A 488 1.96 -25.17 -13.24
N PRO A 489 0.98 -26.08 -13.04
CA PRO A 489 1.21 -27.52 -13.17
C PRO A 489 1.59 -27.92 -14.61
N PRO A 490 2.36 -28.99 -14.82
CA PRO A 490 2.70 -29.50 -16.15
C PRO A 490 1.50 -30.23 -16.79
N GLN A 491 1.52 -30.41 -18.11
CA GLN A 491 0.43 -31.08 -18.85
C GLN A 491 0.10 -32.48 -18.28
N ALA A 492 1.14 -33.27 -18.00
CA ALA A 492 0.98 -34.63 -17.49
C ALA A 492 0.21 -34.70 -16.15
N TYR A 493 0.26 -33.64 -15.34
CA TYR A 493 -0.55 -33.53 -14.13
C TYR A 493 -2.04 -33.47 -14.45
N PHE A 494 -2.44 -32.61 -15.39
CA PHE A 494 -3.85 -32.46 -15.80
C PHE A 494 -4.39 -33.71 -16.50
N ASP A 495 -3.58 -34.34 -17.36
CA ASP A 495 -3.92 -35.60 -18.01
C ASP A 495 -4.18 -36.70 -16.97
N ARG A 496 -3.31 -36.83 -15.97
CA ARG A 496 -3.45 -37.82 -14.89
C ARG A 496 -4.64 -37.52 -13.98
N ILE A 497 -4.89 -36.25 -13.63
CA ILE A 497 -6.09 -35.84 -12.88
C ILE A 497 -7.37 -36.20 -13.66
N ALA A 498 -7.43 -35.92 -14.96
CA ALA A 498 -8.59 -36.26 -15.80
C ALA A 498 -8.84 -37.77 -15.87
N GLU A 499 -7.78 -38.58 -16.01
CA GLU A 499 -7.86 -40.05 -15.96
C GLU A 499 -8.40 -40.57 -14.62
N ILE A 500 -7.91 -40.03 -13.49
CA ILE A 500 -8.39 -40.40 -12.14
C ILE A 500 -9.86 -40.02 -11.98
N CYS A 501 -10.25 -38.81 -12.38
CA CYS A 501 -11.62 -38.34 -12.29
C CYS A 501 -12.57 -39.19 -13.12
N GLN A 502 -12.21 -39.51 -14.36
CA GLN A 502 -12.99 -40.41 -15.22
C GLN A 502 -13.11 -41.83 -14.64
N ARG A 503 -11.99 -42.40 -14.15
CA ARG A 503 -11.94 -43.75 -13.56
C ARG A 503 -12.86 -43.91 -12.35
N HIS A 504 -12.88 -42.91 -11.46
CA HIS A 504 -13.60 -42.95 -10.18
C HIS A 504 -14.94 -42.21 -10.19
N ASN A 505 -15.40 -41.79 -11.37
CA ASN A 505 -16.60 -40.98 -11.57
C ASN A 505 -16.60 -39.75 -10.63
N ILE A 506 -15.52 -38.97 -10.60
CA ILE A 506 -15.39 -37.76 -9.77
C ILE A 506 -15.58 -36.55 -10.69
N LEU A 507 -16.49 -35.65 -10.32
CA LEU A 507 -16.72 -34.43 -11.10
C LEU A 507 -15.51 -33.50 -11.03
N LEU A 508 -15.11 -32.90 -12.15
CA LEU A 508 -14.03 -31.93 -12.20
C LEU A 508 -14.60 -30.50 -12.12
N ILE A 509 -14.30 -29.82 -11.00
CA ILE A 509 -14.63 -28.41 -10.79
C ILE A 509 -13.40 -27.57 -11.09
N VAL A 510 -13.44 -26.78 -12.16
CA VAL A 510 -12.32 -25.92 -12.57
C VAL A 510 -12.60 -24.47 -12.18
N ASP A 511 -11.71 -23.92 -11.35
CA ASP A 511 -11.78 -22.54 -10.90
C ASP A 511 -11.02 -21.61 -11.86
N GLU A 512 -11.77 -21.00 -12.78
CA GLU A 512 -11.27 -20.01 -13.74
C GLU A 512 -11.40 -18.57 -13.22
N ILE A 513 -11.74 -18.36 -11.93
CA ILE A 513 -11.96 -17.02 -11.34
C ILE A 513 -10.72 -16.14 -11.50
N ALA A 514 -9.52 -16.70 -11.36
CA ALA A 514 -8.26 -15.98 -11.54
C ALA A 514 -7.76 -15.99 -13.00
N THR A 515 -7.99 -17.07 -13.74
CA THR A 515 -7.26 -17.42 -14.97
C THR A 515 -8.02 -17.13 -16.28
N GLY A 516 -9.33 -16.91 -16.20
CA GLY A 516 -10.19 -16.61 -17.35
C GLY A 516 -10.17 -15.16 -17.83
N PHE A 517 -11.05 -14.87 -18.79
CA PHE A 517 -11.26 -13.56 -19.42
C PHE A 517 -9.97 -12.95 -19.99
N GLY A 518 -9.20 -13.75 -20.73
CA GLY A 518 -8.00 -13.29 -21.44
C GLY A 518 -6.71 -13.29 -20.62
N ARG A 519 -6.78 -13.45 -19.29
CA ARG A 519 -5.64 -13.32 -18.36
C ARG A 519 -4.42 -14.15 -18.78
N THR A 520 -4.64 -15.39 -19.16
CA THR A 520 -3.60 -16.36 -19.57
C THR A 520 -3.27 -16.31 -21.07
N GLY A 521 -3.75 -15.31 -21.82
CA GLY A 521 -3.61 -15.27 -23.29
C GLY A 521 -4.60 -16.18 -24.03
N ALA A 522 -5.63 -16.66 -23.34
CA ALA A 522 -6.79 -17.40 -23.86
C ALA A 522 -8.07 -16.96 -23.12
N TRP A 523 -9.27 -17.30 -23.63
CA TRP A 523 -10.53 -16.99 -22.93
C TRP A 523 -10.60 -17.63 -21.55
N PHE A 524 -10.16 -18.88 -21.44
CA PHE A 524 -10.11 -19.69 -20.22
C PHE A 524 -8.83 -20.53 -20.26
N CYS A 525 -8.10 -20.66 -19.16
CA CYS A 525 -6.81 -21.34 -19.12
C CYS A 525 -6.93 -22.85 -19.40
N SER A 526 -8.12 -23.42 -19.18
CA SER A 526 -8.49 -24.80 -19.53
C SER A 526 -8.15 -25.16 -20.98
N THR A 527 -8.17 -24.21 -21.92
CA THR A 527 -7.79 -24.47 -23.33
C THR A 527 -6.31 -24.75 -23.53
N HIS A 528 -5.43 -24.21 -22.68
CA HIS A 528 -3.98 -24.46 -22.77
C HIS A 528 -3.64 -25.90 -22.38
N PHE A 529 -4.41 -26.48 -21.47
CA PHE A 529 -4.13 -27.77 -20.82
C PHE A 529 -5.12 -28.88 -21.16
N GLY A 530 -6.08 -28.63 -22.06
CA GLY A 530 -7.09 -29.62 -22.46
C GLY A 530 -8.15 -29.98 -21.40
N ILE A 531 -8.22 -29.22 -20.30
CA ILE A 531 -8.98 -29.57 -19.08
C ILE A 531 -10.48 -29.46 -19.35
N LYS A 532 -11.21 -30.57 -19.18
CA LYS A 532 -12.66 -30.65 -19.39
C LYS A 532 -13.42 -30.54 -18.06
N PRO A 533 -13.95 -29.37 -17.67
CA PRO A 533 -14.77 -29.23 -16.48
C PRO A 533 -16.14 -29.91 -16.64
N ASP A 534 -16.64 -30.48 -15.55
CA ASP A 534 -18.08 -30.68 -15.34
C ASP A 534 -18.75 -29.41 -14.83
N ILE A 535 -17.99 -28.60 -14.05
CA ILE A 535 -18.40 -27.31 -13.51
C ILE A 535 -17.23 -26.32 -13.68
N MET A 536 -17.48 -25.14 -14.24
CA MET A 536 -16.51 -24.04 -14.37
C MET A 536 -16.94 -22.83 -13.53
N LEU A 537 -16.02 -22.25 -12.77
CA LEU A 537 -16.28 -21.12 -11.87
C LEU A 537 -15.66 -19.83 -12.41
N LEU A 538 -16.45 -18.76 -12.46
CA LEU A 538 -16.06 -17.45 -13.01
C LEU A 538 -16.37 -16.33 -12.01
N SER A 539 -15.50 -15.31 -11.98
CA SER A 539 -15.67 -14.03 -11.27
C SER A 539 -14.54 -13.06 -11.73
N LYS A 540 -14.13 -12.08 -10.92
CA LYS A 540 -13.04 -11.11 -11.18
C LYS A 540 -13.08 -10.46 -12.58
N GLY A 541 -12.39 -11.04 -13.54
CA GLY A 541 -12.27 -10.55 -14.92
C GLY A 541 -13.58 -10.54 -15.71
N ILE A 542 -14.61 -11.27 -15.26
CA ILE A 542 -15.94 -11.33 -15.91
C ILE A 542 -16.56 -9.95 -16.16
N THR A 543 -16.36 -8.99 -15.25
CA THR A 543 -16.85 -7.60 -15.33
C THR A 543 -15.71 -6.58 -15.39
N SER A 544 -14.47 -7.02 -15.61
CA SER A 544 -13.25 -6.22 -15.45
C SER A 544 -13.19 -5.45 -14.11
N GLY A 545 -13.80 -5.99 -13.04
CA GLY A 545 -13.89 -5.36 -11.73
C GLY A 545 -14.86 -4.17 -11.59
N TYR A 546 -15.59 -3.78 -12.65
CA TYR A 546 -16.48 -2.61 -12.61
C TYR A 546 -17.71 -2.80 -11.71
N LEU A 547 -18.24 -4.02 -11.63
CA LEU A 547 -19.35 -4.39 -10.75
C LEU A 547 -19.19 -5.83 -10.24
N PRO A 548 -19.68 -6.17 -9.04
CA PRO A 548 -19.58 -7.51 -8.47
C PRO A 548 -20.44 -8.52 -9.23
N LEU A 549 -19.80 -9.56 -9.75
CA LEU A 549 -20.44 -10.69 -10.41
C LEU A 549 -19.58 -11.95 -10.30
N GLY A 550 -20.23 -13.10 -10.33
CA GLY A 550 -19.63 -14.38 -10.69
C GLY A 550 -20.61 -15.21 -11.52
N ALA A 551 -20.13 -16.37 -11.99
CA ALA A 551 -20.97 -17.39 -12.58
C ALA A 551 -20.45 -18.78 -12.22
N THR A 552 -21.36 -19.74 -12.22
CA THR A 552 -21.08 -21.18 -12.19
C THR A 552 -21.70 -21.78 -13.44
N LEU A 553 -20.88 -22.21 -14.38
CA LEU A 553 -21.30 -22.94 -15.58
C LEU A 553 -21.23 -24.44 -15.27
N PHE A 554 -22.16 -25.24 -15.80
CA PHE A 554 -22.16 -26.70 -15.58
C PHE A 554 -22.67 -27.50 -16.77
N SER A 555 -22.25 -28.77 -16.81
CA SER A 555 -22.46 -29.69 -17.93
C SER A 555 -23.93 -30.04 -18.17
N ALA A 556 -24.20 -30.50 -19.40
CA ALA A 556 -25.48 -31.05 -19.81
C ALA A 556 -26.02 -32.10 -18.83
N GLU A 557 -25.17 -33.03 -18.35
CA GLU A 557 -25.60 -34.12 -17.46
C GLU A 557 -26.09 -33.60 -16.10
N ILE A 558 -25.40 -32.60 -15.53
CA ILE A 558 -25.78 -32.01 -14.25
C ILE A 558 -27.13 -31.30 -14.37
N GLY A 559 -27.31 -30.46 -15.39
CA GLY A 559 -28.58 -29.76 -15.62
C GLY A 559 -29.74 -30.72 -15.92
N ASN A 560 -29.54 -31.68 -16.83
CA ASN A 560 -30.58 -32.66 -17.17
C ASN A 560 -30.96 -33.56 -15.99
N ARG A 561 -30.02 -33.90 -15.08
CA ARG A 561 -30.34 -34.65 -13.85
C ARG A 561 -31.15 -33.83 -12.85
N LEU A 562 -30.91 -32.53 -12.73
CA LEU A 562 -31.76 -31.63 -11.93
C LEU A 562 -33.17 -31.51 -12.52
N LEU A 563 -33.28 -31.30 -13.85
CA LEU A 563 -34.56 -31.19 -14.56
C LEU A 563 -35.40 -32.47 -14.45
N ALA A 564 -34.79 -33.64 -14.62
CA ALA A 564 -35.46 -34.95 -14.49
C ALA A 564 -36.09 -35.19 -13.11
N HIS A 565 -35.58 -34.53 -12.06
CA HIS A 565 -36.12 -34.59 -10.69
C HIS A 565 -37.00 -33.39 -10.32
N GLY A 566 -37.24 -32.46 -11.25
CA GLY A 566 -37.95 -31.20 -10.97
C GLY A 566 -37.26 -30.32 -9.92
N ALA A 567 -35.93 -30.48 -9.77
CA ALA A 567 -35.22 -30.02 -8.60
C ALA A 567 -34.79 -28.55 -8.67
N GLY A 568 -35.19 -27.77 -7.66
CA GLY A 568 -34.66 -26.43 -7.43
C GLY A 568 -33.22 -26.45 -6.89
N ILE A 569 -32.42 -25.47 -7.29
CA ILE A 569 -31.11 -25.20 -6.69
C ILE A 569 -31.35 -24.34 -5.43
N MET A 570 -31.14 -24.91 -4.23
CA MET A 570 -31.30 -24.19 -2.95
C MET A 570 -30.06 -23.34 -2.63
N HIS A 571 -29.85 -22.32 -3.47
CA HIS A 571 -28.79 -21.33 -3.40
C HIS A 571 -29.35 -20.00 -3.91
N GLY A 572 -28.86 -18.88 -3.36
CA GLY A 572 -29.01 -17.57 -4.00
C GLY A 572 -28.90 -16.37 -3.07
N SER A 573 -28.60 -15.23 -3.67
CA SER A 573 -28.55 -13.89 -3.08
C SER A 573 -29.46 -12.95 -3.87
N SER A 574 -30.02 -11.93 -3.21
CA SER A 574 -30.93 -10.96 -3.83
C SER A 574 -30.35 -10.30 -5.09
N HIS A 575 -29.03 -10.19 -5.20
CA HIS A 575 -28.32 -9.54 -6.31
C HIS A 575 -27.88 -10.50 -7.44
N ASN A 576 -28.17 -11.80 -7.34
CA ASN A 576 -27.87 -12.76 -8.42
C ASN A 576 -28.54 -12.34 -9.74
N GLY A 577 -27.76 -12.27 -10.81
CA GLY A 577 -28.23 -11.81 -12.11
C GLY A 577 -28.68 -10.34 -12.14
N ASN A 578 -28.14 -9.46 -11.28
CA ASN A 578 -28.41 -8.03 -11.36
C ASN A 578 -28.12 -7.51 -12.80
N PRO A 579 -29.06 -6.80 -13.43
CA PRO A 579 -28.95 -6.44 -14.85
C PRO A 579 -27.75 -5.52 -15.15
N ALA A 580 -27.40 -4.58 -14.26
CA ALA A 580 -26.25 -3.70 -14.45
C ALA A 580 -24.93 -4.48 -14.38
N CYS A 581 -24.80 -5.44 -13.44
CA CYS A 581 -23.65 -6.34 -13.38
C CYS A 581 -23.54 -7.20 -14.65
N CYS A 582 -24.68 -7.66 -15.19
CA CYS A 582 -24.69 -8.47 -16.42
C CYS A 582 -24.30 -7.64 -17.66
N VAL A 583 -24.74 -6.38 -17.77
CA VAL A 583 -24.31 -5.46 -18.84
C VAL A 583 -22.82 -5.11 -18.71
N ALA A 584 -22.29 -4.94 -17.49
CA ALA A 584 -20.85 -4.76 -17.28
C ALA A 584 -20.03 -5.94 -17.83
N ALA A 585 -20.53 -7.17 -17.68
CA ALA A 585 -19.87 -8.37 -18.19
C ALA A 585 -19.96 -8.50 -19.71
N LEU A 586 -21.12 -8.22 -20.29
CA LEU A 586 -21.28 -8.18 -21.75
C LEU A 586 -20.35 -7.13 -22.39
N ALA A 587 -20.33 -5.90 -21.85
CA ALA A 587 -19.43 -4.84 -22.32
C ALA A 587 -17.94 -5.17 -22.11
N THR A 588 -17.60 -5.94 -21.06
CA THR A 588 -16.25 -6.46 -20.84
C THR A 588 -15.86 -7.48 -21.92
N ILE A 589 -16.76 -8.42 -22.25
CA ILE A 589 -16.56 -9.40 -23.32
C ILE A 589 -16.39 -8.71 -24.68
N ASP A 590 -17.19 -7.67 -24.96
CA ASP A 590 -17.08 -6.86 -26.18
C ASP A 590 -15.73 -6.13 -26.25
N VAL A 591 -15.25 -5.51 -25.17
CA VAL A 591 -13.94 -4.85 -25.13
C VAL A 591 -12.79 -5.84 -25.32
N LEU A 592 -12.80 -6.97 -24.59
CA LEU A 592 -11.80 -8.04 -24.73
C LEU A 592 -11.68 -8.55 -26.17
N THR A 593 -12.82 -8.66 -26.86
CA THR A 593 -12.91 -9.13 -28.26
C THR A 593 -12.45 -8.05 -29.23
N ASN A 594 -13.09 -6.88 -29.20
CA ASN A 594 -12.92 -5.83 -30.21
C ASN A 594 -11.55 -5.15 -30.13
N GLN A 595 -10.95 -5.04 -28.94
CA GLN A 595 -9.60 -4.52 -28.75
C GLN A 595 -8.51 -5.61 -28.78
N GLN A 596 -8.89 -6.86 -29.10
CA GLN A 596 -7.99 -8.02 -29.15
C GLN A 596 -7.15 -8.25 -27.87
N LEU A 597 -7.67 -7.90 -26.70
CA LEU A 597 -6.89 -7.90 -25.44
C LEU A 597 -6.36 -9.28 -25.05
N ILE A 598 -7.02 -10.36 -25.49
CA ILE A 598 -6.57 -11.75 -25.30
C ILE A 598 -5.28 -12.04 -26.09
N LYS A 599 -5.15 -11.46 -27.29
CA LYS A 599 -3.92 -11.52 -28.10
C LYS A 599 -2.82 -10.70 -27.43
N ARG A 600 -3.12 -9.44 -27.06
CA ARG A 600 -2.18 -8.57 -26.32
C ARG A 600 -1.68 -9.24 -25.04
N ALA A 601 -2.54 -9.89 -24.27
CA ALA A 601 -2.15 -10.59 -23.03
C ALA A 601 -1.19 -11.76 -23.26
N ARG A 602 -1.22 -12.39 -24.44
CA ARG A 602 -0.25 -13.43 -24.83
C ARG A 602 1.09 -12.80 -25.20
N GLU A 603 1.08 -11.80 -26.09
CA GLU A 603 2.27 -11.09 -26.57
C GLU A 603 3.01 -10.39 -25.42
N ALA A 604 2.28 -9.65 -24.59
CA ALA A 604 2.79 -9.00 -23.37
C ALA A 604 3.30 -10.02 -22.32
N GLY A 605 2.68 -11.20 -22.26
CA GLY A 605 3.09 -12.30 -21.37
C GLY A 605 4.46 -12.89 -21.75
N HIS A 606 4.74 -13.01 -23.05
CA HIS A 606 6.07 -13.37 -23.54
C HIS A 606 7.09 -12.27 -23.22
N TYR A 607 6.77 -11.01 -23.55
CA TYR A 607 7.67 -9.88 -23.32
C TYR A 607 8.02 -9.66 -21.84
N VAL A 608 7.04 -9.68 -20.93
CA VAL A 608 7.33 -9.53 -19.48
C VAL A 608 8.14 -10.71 -18.94
N ARG A 609 7.96 -11.93 -19.49
CA ARG A 609 8.79 -13.07 -19.13
C ARG A 609 10.24 -12.87 -19.56
N GLU A 610 10.49 -12.39 -20.77
CA GLU A 610 11.85 -12.10 -21.25
C GLU A 610 12.55 -11.05 -20.37
N LEU A 611 11.87 -9.96 -20.03
CA LEU A 611 12.38 -8.95 -19.09
C LEU A 611 12.70 -9.53 -17.70
N LEU A 612 11.81 -10.38 -17.17
CA LEU A 612 11.99 -11.00 -15.85
C LEU A 612 13.14 -12.02 -15.82
N GLU A 613 13.30 -12.83 -16.86
CA GLU A 613 14.39 -13.80 -16.97
C GLU A 613 15.74 -13.10 -17.22
N GLN A 614 15.76 -11.96 -17.92
CA GLN A 614 16.95 -11.09 -18.01
C GLN A 614 17.35 -10.56 -16.62
N MET A 615 16.41 -9.92 -15.92
CA MET A 615 16.59 -9.36 -14.57
C MET A 615 17.03 -10.40 -13.54
N LYS A 616 16.50 -11.64 -13.62
CA LYS A 616 16.86 -12.75 -12.72
C LYS A 616 18.38 -13.01 -12.66
N ASN A 617 19.11 -12.88 -13.76
CA ASN A 617 20.55 -13.22 -13.82
C ASN A 617 21.41 -12.37 -12.88
N GLU A 618 20.93 -11.19 -12.48
CA GLU A 618 21.63 -10.26 -11.59
C GLU A 618 21.17 -10.39 -10.13
N GLN A 619 20.13 -11.20 -9.85
CA GLN A 619 19.41 -11.19 -8.57
C GLN A 619 19.52 -12.52 -7.81
N PRO A 620 20.48 -12.66 -6.86
CA PRO A 620 20.74 -13.92 -6.15
C PRO A 620 19.60 -14.35 -5.19
N ASN A 621 18.61 -13.48 -4.95
CA ASN A 621 17.43 -13.79 -4.15
C ASN A 621 16.20 -14.16 -5.01
N VAL A 622 16.36 -14.44 -6.31
CA VAL A 622 15.29 -14.93 -7.22
C VAL A 622 15.55 -16.38 -7.62
N SER A 623 14.71 -17.31 -7.16
CA SER A 623 14.83 -18.74 -7.52
C SER A 623 14.27 -19.03 -8.92
N GLY A 624 13.15 -18.44 -9.29
CA GLY A 624 12.47 -18.75 -10.56
C GLY A 624 11.46 -17.70 -11.02
N ILE A 625 11.28 -17.64 -12.34
CA ILE A 625 10.20 -16.90 -13.00
C ILE A 625 9.13 -17.91 -13.42
N ARG A 626 7.86 -17.63 -13.12
CA ARG A 626 6.69 -18.40 -13.55
C ARG A 626 5.78 -17.46 -14.33
N SER A 627 5.36 -17.81 -15.55
CA SER A 627 4.51 -16.93 -16.34
C SER A 627 3.64 -17.69 -17.35
N LEU A 628 2.39 -17.26 -17.48
CA LEU A 628 1.43 -17.71 -18.50
C LEU A 628 0.48 -16.54 -18.85
N GLY A 629 0.67 -15.95 -20.04
CA GLY A 629 0.02 -14.68 -20.40
C GLY A 629 0.42 -13.55 -19.43
N LEU A 630 -0.52 -12.69 -19.06
CA LEU A 630 -0.30 -11.65 -18.05
C LEU A 630 -0.61 -12.15 -16.62
N MET A 631 -0.20 -13.38 -16.31
CA MET A 631 0.11 -13.83 -14.95
C MET A 631 1.61 -14.04 -14.88
N ALA A 632 2.30 -13.33 -13.98
CA ALA A 632 3.73 -13.54 -13.74
C ALA A 632 4.02 -13.61 -12.24
N GLY A 633 4.87 -14.56 -11.83
CA GLY A 633 5.35 -14.71 -10.47
C GLY A 633 6.88 -14.77 -10.43
N VAL A 634 7.47 -14.00 -9.53
CA VAL A 634 8.90 -13.98 -9.25
C VAL A 634 9.09 -14.65 -7.89
N ALA A 635 9.50 -15.91 -7.91
CA ALA A 635 9.76 -16.70 -6.72
C ALA A 635 11.07 -16.25 -6.08
N LEU A 636 11.03 -15.97 -4.78
CA LEU A 636 12.15 -15.41 -4.02
C LEU A 636 12.74 -16.46 -3.07
N CYS A 637 14.05 -16.39 -2.87
CA CYS A 637 14.78 -17.28 -1.97
C CYS A 637 15.75 -16.54 -1.06
N GLN A 638 15.98 -17.11 0.12
CA GLN A 638 17.03 -16.70 1.06
C GLN A 638 18.41 -17.10 0.54
N ASN A 639 19.47 -16.58 1.15
CA ASN A 639 20.86 -16.92 0.83
C ASN A 639 21.20 -18.42 0.91
N ASP A 640 20.40 -19.24 1.61
CA ASP A 640 20.56 -20.70 1.68
C ASP A 640 19.61 -21.46 0.73
N HIS A 641 19.08 -20.75 -0.28
CA HIS A 641 18.14 -21.20 -1.31
C HIS A 641 16.77 -21.67 -0.82
N LYS A 642 16.43 -21.57 0.47
CA LYS A 642 15.05 -21.78 0.93
C LYS A 642 14.11 -20.69 0.38
N PRO A 643 12.82 -20.98 0.14
CA PRO A 643 11.83 -19.96 -0.21
C PRO A 643 11.78 -18.82 0.81
N ALA A 644 11.55 -17.59 0.33
CA ALA A 644 11.38 -16.42 1.17
C ALA A 644 10.11 -16.53 2.05
N THR A 645 10.14 -15.92 3.25
CA THR A 645 8.96 -15.87 4.13
C THR A 645 7.99 -14.76 3.68
N LYS A 646 6.73 -14.85 4.12
CA LYS A 646 5.70 -13.85 3.79
C LYS A 646 6.09 -12.44 4.24
N GLU A 647 6.79 -12.33 5.36
CA GLU A 647 7.29 -11.08 5.93
C GLU A 647 8.42 -10.50 5.06
N GLN A 648 9.31 -11.35 4.54
CA GLN A 648 10.33 -10.95 3.57
C GLN A 648 9.69 -10.45 2.26
N VAL A 649 8.71 -11.17 1.71
CA VAL A 649 7.97 -10.76 0.50
C VAL A 649 7.20 -9.45 0.74
N ALA A 650 6.60 -9.27 1.92
CA ALA A 650 5.92 -8.02 2.29
C ALA A 650 6.88 -6.82 2.32
N VAL A 651 8.12 -6.99 2.79
CA VAL A 651 9.16 -5.93 2.70
C VAL A 651 9.49 -5.58 1.25
N ILE A 652 9.62 -6.57 0.35
CA ILE A 652 9.82 -6.31 -1.09
C ILE A 652 8.65 -5.51 -1.67
N TYR A 653 7.41 -5.91 -1.35
CA TYR A 653 6.21 -5.20 -1.78
C TYR A 653 6.17 -3.75 -1.26
N GLU A 654 6.48 -3.50 0.01
CA GLU A 654 6.51 -2.15 0.57
C GLU A 654 7.56 -1.24 -0.10
N LEU A 655 8.74 -1.79 -0.43
CA LEU A 655 9.77 -1.06 -1.17
C LEU A 655 9.35 -0.78 -2.63
N LEU A 656 8.69 -1.74 -3.29
CA LEU A 656 8.16 -1.59 -4.65
C LEU A 656 7.01 -0.57 -4.70
N LYS A 657 6.13 -0.57 -3.69
CA LYS A 657 5.10 0.45 -3.45
C LYS A 657 5.71 1.83 -3.23
N ARG A 658 6.81 1.96 -2.49
CA ARG A 658 7.53 3.23 -2.35
C ARG A 658 8.01 3.75 -3.72
N LYS A 659 8.53 2.89 -4.61
CA LYS A 659 8.87 3.22 -6.02
C LYS A 659 7.66 3.43 -6.95
N GLY A 660 6.43 3.32 -6.47
CA GLY A 660 5.22 3.62 -7.25
C GLY A 660 4.76 2.47 -8.17
N VAL A 661 4.93 1.22 -7.72
CA VAL A 661 4.35 0.03 -8.35
C VAL A 661 3.57 -0.75 -7.29
N LEU A 662 2.31 -1.06 -7.55
CA LEU A 662 1.51 -1.98 -6.73
C LEU A 662 1.60 -3.39 -7.34
N ALA A 663 1.85 -4.39 -6.50
CA ALA A 663 1.96 -5.79 -6.85
C ALA A 663 1.34 -6.63 -5.73
N TYR A 664 1.19 -7.94 -5.91
CA TYR A 664 0.64 -8.82 -4.87
C TYR A 664 1.74 -9.63 -4.18
N PRO A 665 1.90 -9.55 -2.84
CA PRO A 665 2.81 -10.42 -2.10
C PRO A 665 2.17 -11.80 -1.87
N ALA A 666 2.56 -12.79 -2.69
CA ALA A 666 2.20 -14.19 -2.53
C ALA A 666 3.20 -14.94 -1.62
N VAL A 667 2.89 -16.19 -1.27
CA VAL A 667 3.55 -17.00 -0.21
C VAL A 667 5.07 -16.83 -0.13
N SER A 668 5.77 -17.08 -1.24
CA SER A 668 7.23 -17.00 -1.42
C SER A 668 7.64 -16.01 -2.52
N SER A 669 6.68 -15.28 -3.10
CA SER A 669 6.79 -14.72 -4.45
C SER A 669 6.13 -13.35 -4.57
N VAL A 670 6.73 -12.42 -5.31
CA VAL A 670 6.02 -11.22 -5.78
C VAL A 670 5.32 -11.56 -7.09
N VAL A 671 4.02 -11.29 -7.22
CA VAL A 671 3.24 -11.63 -8.42
C VAL A 671 2.55 -10.43 -9.04
N PHE A 672 2.39 -10.52 -10.36
CA PHE A 672 1.91 -9.47 -11.25
C PHE A 672 0.75 -9.98 -12.10
N PHE A 673 -0.35 -9.22 -12.07
CA PHE A 673 -1.62 -9.45 -12.75
C PHE A 673 -2.17 -8.12 -13.33
N PRO A 674 -1.36 -7.35 -14.11
CA PRO A 674 -1.74 -6.01 -14.58
C PRO A 674 -3.00 -6.03 -15.46
N ALA A 675 -3.56 -4.85 -15.77
CA ALA A 675 -4.58 -4.78 -16.82
C ALA A 675 -4.04 -5.31 -18.17
N LEU A 676 -4.89 -5.92 -18.99
CA LEU A 676 -4.44 -6.44 -20.30
C LEU A 676 -4.10 -5.31 -21.28
N THR A 677 -4.47 -4.07 -20.93
CA THR A 677 -4.15 -2.83 -21.62
C THR A 677 -2.82 -2.19 -21.19
N ILE A 678 -2.03 -2.80 -20.30
CA ILE A 678 -0.72 -2.28 -19.88
C ILE A 678 0.23 -2.14 -21.07
N THR A 679 1.01 -1.05 -21.14
CA THR A 679 2.00 -0.86 -22.23
C THR A 679 3.31 -1.62 -21.96
N ASP A 680 4.12 -1.77 -23.00
CA ASP A 680 5.44 -2.40 -22.86
C ASP A 680 6.41 -1.53 -22.04
N ASP A 681 6.34 -0.19 -22.18
CA ASP A 681 7.06 0.76 -21.32
C ASP A 681 6.69 0.60 -19.84
N GLU A 682 5.43 0.29 -19.54
CA GLU A 682 4.92 0.08 -18.19
C GLU A 682 5.37 -1.26 -17.61
N LEU A 683 5.41 -2.32 -18.43
CA LEU A 683 6.01 -3.60 -18.05
C LEU A 683 7.51 -3.45 -17.78
N GLN A 684 8.25 -2.73 -18.64
CA GLN A 684 9.66 -2.42 -18.43
C GLN A 684 9.87 -1.60 -17.14
N THR A 685 9.03 -0.60 -16.88
CA THR A 685 9.05 0.20 -15.64
C THR A 685 8.82 -0.66 -14.40
N VAL A 686 7.91 -1.64 -14.46
CA VAL A 686 7.64 -2.57 -13.36
C VAL A 686 8.84 -3.48 -13.09
N VAL A 687 9.42 -4.10 -14.13
CA VAL A 687 10.58 -5.00 -13.98
C VAL A 687 11.84 -4.25 -13.52
N GLN A 688 12.11 -3.06 -14.08
CA GLN A 688 13.21 -2.21 -13.63
C GLN A 688 13.11 -1.90 -12.13
N LYS A 689 11.94 -1.42 -11.68
CA LYS A 689 11.72 -1.06 -10.27
C LYS A 689 11.79 -2.26 -9.34
N LEU A 690 11.40 -3.45 -9.79
CA LEU A 690 11.61 -4.69 -9.04
C LEU A 690 13.11 -5.01 -8.91
N GLY A 691 13.88 -4.96 -10.01
CA GLY A 691 15.33 -5.16 -9.99
C GLY A 691 16.04 -4.17 -9.05
N GLU A 692 15.68 -2.90 -9.11
CA GLU A 692 16.21 -1.87 -8.19
C GLU A 692 15.90 -2.16 -6.71
N VAL A 693 14.77 -2.80 -6.38
CA VAL A 693 14.44 -3.20 -5.00
C VAL A 693 15.22 -4.45 -4.58
N LEU A 694 15.30 -5.45 -5.44
CA LEU A 694 16.01 -6.71 -5.16
C LEU A 694 17.53 -6.47 -5.01
N SER A 695 18.11 -5.57 -5.81
CA SER A 695 19.50 -5.14 -5.67
C SER A 695 19.79 -4.42 -4.34
N SER A 696 18.83 -3.69 -3.76
CA SER A 696 19.04 -2.92 -2.52
C SER A 696 18.90 -3.76 -1.23
N VAL A 697 18.54 -5.04 -1.33
CA VAL A 697 18.26 -5.90 -0.17
C VAL A 697 18.95 -7.26 -0.24
N GLN A 698 19.09 -7.91 0.90
CA GLN A 698 19.53 -9.31 0.99
C GLN A 698 18.57 -10.07 1.91
N LEU A 699 17.99 -11.16 1.38
CA LEU A 699 17.12 -12.04 2.16
C LEU A 699 17.98 -13.07 2.90
N VAL A 700 18.02 -12.95 4.22
CA VAL A 700 18.87 -13.76 5.10
C VAL A 700 18.02 -14.59 6.06
N ASN A 701 18.61 -15.66 6.58
CA ASN A 701 18.00 -16.42 7.67
C ASN A 701 17.71 -15.46 8.84
N ASN A 702 16.47 -15.45 9.32
CA ASN A 702 15.93 -14.55 10.34
C ASN A 702 15.77 -13.05 9.93
N GLY A 703 15.69 -12.69 8.65
CA GLY A 703 15.16 -11.37 8.26
C GLY A 703 15.53 -10.85 6.87
N THR A 704 15.40 -9.54 6.69
CA THR A 704 15.86 -8.79 5.50
C THR A 704 16.90 -7.78 5.93
N ARG A 705 18.00 -7.66 5.18
CA ARG A 705 18.99 -6.60 5.35
C ARG A 705 18.97 -5.67 4.15
N MET A 706 19.19 -4.37 4.37
CA MET A 706 19.64 -3.47 3.29
C MET A 706 21.10 -3.82 2.93
N ARG A 707 21.50 -3.55 1.68
CA ARG A 707 22.90 -3.66 1.23
C ARG A 707 23.62 -2.31 1.31
#